data_AF-A0A978SR98-F1
#
_entry.id   AF-A0A978SR98-F1
#
_cell.length_a   1.000
_cell.length_b   1.000
_cell.length_c   1.000
_cell.angle_alpha   90.00
_cell.angle_beta   90.00
_cell.angle_gamma   90.00
#
_symmetry.space_group_name_H-M   'P 1'
#
loop_
_entity.id
_entity.type
_entity.pdbx_description
1 polymer ?
#
loop_
_entity_poly.entity_id
_entity_poly.type
_entity_poly.pdbx_seq_one_letter_code
_entity_poly.pdbx_strand_id
1 'polypeptide(L)'
;MRNVFRETKLQQEFERKGYVILPLLSSDQVNLVLSELKLMKPDDNFNPDRPPGHHLTDSDTNIEYKRVAKNFIARVLSPYIEKIFNSYKIIGANFIIKPPGKGGFPVHHDWTFVADPANYTSLTIWCALVDTDENNGTLQVVEGSHNLVSDIATSTVDFYCKNIESIVAEKYSKPLHVKAGECVIFDQGLLHHSDINRTSQPRIVMQAIVIPAEIDPVFYYFDRTAPEKGFEIFQMEPDFFIYQDRSQKPVNLKSLGFRENRNKLLTEEEFLEKMEQKGWSFQFGKWFNDNLMWLQAELKQKGYVVIDFLNEGELQALLEFDRENPLPNDLNAAGISFSTGTSKLSYRQAITEQLKDIFLQKIIKLLPEYRVLLCNLVRKKPSNQYSEMPLHQDPSLTDEAVFKSYGVWCPLIDVDEQNGCLQVVQKSHSLNSQTRPFFVFEGFPYSQEILALMQQHLTSIPMRAGQALIYDKRLFHGSPPNLTPVERVAAICSLVPKEILSHFCYRETLTSSKVELFEVEEEFYDRYIVGQHPEGVKSLGTFDYEVEPLTPEILIEKLGQRQPALAISAWANAQVSFKPAFLEKFNQANQKIAVLVSNEFEGFSRNGGIGTYYTALSQKLIADDWTVVLLLCQTDAEFQGGSTFGAVHHVFSTAETPQILNLQPIHQQILFTTQQNRVVGK
;
A
#
# COMPACT_ATOMS: atom_id res chain seq x y z
N MET A 1 -2.15 22.70 32.61
CA MET A 1 -1.33 23.42 31.62
C MET A 1 -1.97 24.77 31.35
N ARG A 2 -1.17 25.83 31.24
CA ARG A 2 -1.65 27.19 30.95
C ARG A 2 -2.14 27.30 29.49
N ASN A 3 -3.25 27.99 29.25
CA ASN A 3 -3.70 28.23 27.88
C ASN A 3 -2.67 29.07 27.11
N VAL A 4 -2.38 28.62 25.89
CA VAL A 4 -1.50 29.27 24.93
C VAL A 4 -2.22 30.42 24.24
N PHE A 5 -3.40 30.14 23.68
CA PHE A 5 -4.19 31.08 22.88
C PHE A 5 -5.28 31.76 23.72
N ARG A 6 -5.61 32.99 23.34
CA ARG A 6 -6.77 33.71 23.91
C ARG A 6 -8.09 33.14 23.41
N GLU A 7 -8.12 32.65 22.18
CA GLU A 7 -9.31 32.06 21.56
C GLU A 7 -9.42 30.57 21.90
N THR A 8 -10.56 30.16 22.45
CA THR A 8 -10.81 28.78 22.88
C THR A 8 -10.73 27.78 21.73
N LYS A 9 -11.20 28.14 20.52
CA LYS A 9 -11.16 27.26 19.36
C LYS A 9 -9.73 26.94 18.91
N LEU A 10 -8.88 27.97 18.86
CA LEU A 10 -7.45 27.79 18.56
C LEU A 10 -6.75 26.96 19.64
N GLN A 11 -7.08 27.20 20.90
CA GLN A 11 -6.55 26.41 22.02
C GLN A 11 -6.90 24.92 21.88
N GLN A 12 -8.17 24.60 21.59
CA GLN A 12 -8.62 23.21 21.41
C GLN A 12 -7.97 22.54 20.20
N GLU A 13 -7.82 23.26 19.09
CA GLU A 13 -7.15 22.74 17.90
C GLU A 13 -5.66 22.46 18.17
N PHE A 14 -4.98 23.40 18.81
CA PHE A 14 -3.59 23.26 19.23
C PHE A 14 -3.40 22.09 20.21
N GLU A 15 -4.24 21.96 21.22
CA GLU A 15 -4.17 20.85 22.18
C GLU A 15 -4.36 19.50 21.50
N ARG A 16 -5.24 19.42 20.51
CA ARG A 16 -5.49 18.21 19.75
C ARG A 16 -4.31 17.87 18.84
N LYS A 17 -3.91 18.78 17.95
CA LYS A 17 -2.97 18.54 16.85
C LYS A 17 -1.51 18.82 17.19
N GLY A 18 -1.25 19.67 18.17
CA GLY A 18 0.07 20.21 18.51
C GLY A 18 0.48 21.42 17.67
N TYR A 19 -0.38 21.89 16.76
CA TYR A 19 -0.15 23.08 15.95
C TYR A 19 -1.46 23.73 15.48
N VAL A 20 -1.35 25.00 15.03
CA VAL A 20 -2.38 25.74 14.29
C VAL A 20 -1.75 26.48 13.13
N ILE A 21 -2.53 26.79 12.09
CA ILE A 21 -2.10 27.57 10.93
C ILE A 21 -2.93 28.86 10.88
N LEU A 22 -2.25 30.02 10.83
CA LEU A 22 -2.90 31.32 10.82
C LEU A 22 -2.32 32.24 9.73
N PRO A 23 -3.14 32.96 8.95
CA PRO A 23 -2.68 33.96 8.00
C PRO A 23 -2.31 35.25 8.74
N LEU A 24 -1.09 35.31 9.29
CA LEU A 24 -0.66 36.45 10.10
C LEU A 24 -0.16 37.61 9.24
N LEU A 25 0.54 37.36 8.13
CA LEU A 25 1.11 38.42 7.31
C LEU A 25 0.29 38.63 6.03
N SER A 26 0.07 39.90 5.70
CA SER A 26 -0.42 40.30 4.38
C SER A 26 0.69 40.20 3.33
N SER A 27 0.31 40.17 2.04
CA SER A 27 1.27 40.15 0.93
C SER A 27 2.24 41.34 0.97
N ASP A 28 1.80 42.52 1.39
CA ASP A 28 2.67 43.71 1.55
C ASP A 28 3.71 43.50 2.65
N GLN A 29 3.33 42.88 3.77
CA GLN A 29 4.26 42.55 4.85
C GLN A 29 5.24 41.47 4.43
N VAL A 30 4.81 40.45 3.69
CA VAL A 30 5.71 39.43 3.12
C VAL A 30 6.75 40.11 2.21
N ASN A 31 6.31 40.99 1.31
CA ASN A 31 7.20 41.74 0.41
C ASN A 31 8.18 42.64 1.16
N LEU A 32 7.74 43.30 2.24
CA LEU A 32 8.60 44.07 3.12
C LEU A 32 9.69 43.19 3.74
N VAL A 33 9.32 42.04 4.31
CA VAL A 33 10.27 41.11 4.92
C VAL A 33 11.30 40.61 3.90
N LEU A 34 10.85 40.22 2.71
CA LEU A 34 11.74 39.78 1.63
C LEU A 34 12.68 40.89 1.14
N SER A 35 12.22 42.14 1.12
CA SER A 35 13.03 43.29 0.71
C SER A 35 14.10 43.62 1.74
N GLU A 36 13.76 43.59 3.02
CA GLU A 36 14.71 43.78 4.12
C GLU A 36 15.75 42.66 4.17
N LEU A 37 15.32 41.40 3.98
CA LEU A 37 16.24 40.25 3.94
C LEU A 37 17.31 40.39 2.85
N LYS A 38 16.97 40.95 1.68
CA LYS A 38 17.94 41.19 0.59
C LYS A 38 19.04 42.19 0.95
N LEU A 39 18.75 43.10 1.88
CA LEU A 39 19.71 44.10 2.37
C LEU A 39 20.66 43.52 3.42
N MET A 40 20.27 42.43 4.09
CA MET A 40 21.09 41.75 5.09
C MET A 40 22.30 41.06 4.45
N LYS A 41 23.40 40.98 5.21
CA LYS A 41 24.70 40.44 4.78
C LYS A 41 25.25 39.45 5.82
N PRO A 42 24.73 38.21 5.85
CA PRO A 42 25.31 37.14 6.68
C PRO A 42 26.73 36.77 6.21
N ASP A 43 27.54 36.19 7.09
CA ASP A 43 28.91 35.78 6.73
C ASP A 43 28.93 34.62 5.73
N ASP A 44 27.90 33.78 5.75
CA ASP A 44 27.73 32.72 4.76
C ASP A 44 27.18 33.22 3.41
N ASN A 45 26.80 34.49 3.28
CA ASN A 45 26.16 35.07 2.09
C ASN A 45 24.92 34.31 1.60
N PHE A 46 24.20 33.62 2.49
CA PHE A 46 23.14 32.68 2.14
C PHE A 46 23.60 31.56 1.18
N ASN A 47 24.90 31.23 1.20
CA ASN A 47 25.53 30.31 0.25
C ASN A 47 25.12 28.85 0.53
N PRO A 48 24.49 28.18 -0.43
CA PRO A 48 23.97 26.81 -0.28
C PRO A 48 25.04 25.71 -0.28
N ASP A 49 26.29 26.02 -0.60
CA ASP A 49 27.37 25.04 -0.76
C ASP A 49 28.18 24.80 0.50
N ARG A 50 27.87 25.50 1.59
CA ARG A 50 28.44 25.21 2.91
C ARG A 50 27.58 24.16 3.62
N PRO A 51 28.18 23.13 4.26
CA PRO A 51 27.46 22.27 5.18
C PRO A 51 26.75 23.12 6.25
N PRO A 52 25.48 22.84 6.60
CA PRO A 52 24.67 21.66 6.26
C PRO A 52 23.78 21.80 5.00
N GLY A 53 24.03 22.76 4.11
CA GLY A 53 23.29 22.93 2.86
C GLY A 53 21.99 23.74 2.98
N HIS A 54 21.87 24.54 4.04
CA HIS A 54 20.80 25.51 4.27
C HIS A 54 21.36 26.70 5.09
N HIS A 55 20.69 27.85 5.03
CA HIS A 55 21.00 28.99 5.90
C HIS A 55 20.10 29.00 7.14
N LEU A 56 20.71 29.21 8.30
CA LEU A 56 20.04 29.55 9.57
C LEU A 56 20.74 30.76 10.16
N THR A 57 19.98 31.81 10.49
CA THR A 57 20.48 32.99 11.19
C THR A 57 21.26 32.62 12.46
N ASP A 58 20.71 31.76 13.32
CA ASP A 58 21.38 31.41 14.60
C ASP A 58 22.71 30.68 14.42
N SER A 59 22.93 30.01 13.28
CA SER A 59 24.17 29.32 12.97
C SER A 59 25.22 30.23 12.30
N ASP A 60 24.84 31.43 11.90
CA ASP A 60 25.74 32.38 11.26
C ASP A 60 26.71 33.00 12.28
N THR A 61 27.95 33.24 11.86
CA THR A 61 28.99 33.84 12.71
C THR A 61 28.84 35.35 12.87
N ASN A 62 28.04 36.00 12.04
CA ASN A 62 27.86 37.44 12.03
C ASN A 62 26.90 37.90 13.13
N ILE A 63 27.47 38.37 14.24
CA ILE A 63 26.72 38.85 15.41
C ILE A 63 25.79 40.03 15.09
N GLU A 64 26.22 40.97 14.23
CA GLU A 64 25.40 42.13 13.83
C GLU A 64 24.18 41.67 13.04
N TYR A 65 24.38 40.83 12.03
CA TYR A 65 23.30 40.24 11.24
C TYR A 65 22.29 39.49 12.13
N LYS A 66 22.77 38.64 13.04
CA LYS A 66 21.89 37.92 13.98
C LYS A 66 21.02 38.87 14.79
N ARG A 67 21.61 39.94 15.34
CA ARG A 67 20.89 40.96 16.10
C ARG A 67 19.88 41.73 15.24
N VAL A 68 20.26 42.14 14.04
CA VAL A 68 19.38 42.87 13.10
C VAL A 68 18.20 41.98 12.70
N ALA A 69 18.46 40.74 12.29
CA ALA A 69 17.43 39.77 11.94
C ALA A 69 16.47 39.52 13.10
N LYS A 70 16.98 39.23 14.30
CA LYS A 70 16.16 39.01 15.50
C LYS A 70 15.24 40.20 15.79
N ASN A 71 15.79 41.41 15.82
CA ASN A 71 15.02 42.62 16.11
C ASN A 71 13.97 42.91 15.05
N PHE A 72 14.30 42.67 13.78
CA PHE A 72 13.37 42.87 12.67
C PHE A 72 12.21 41.88 12.72
N ILE A 73 12.51 40.58 12.85
CA ILE A 73 11.50 39.52 12.97
C ILE A 73 10.60 39.78 14.19
N ALA A 74 11.19 40.14 15.33
CA ALA A 74 10.43 40.47 16.52
C ALA A 74 9.47 41.64 16.30
N ARG A 75 9.91 42.71 15.62
CA ARG A 75 9.05 43.85 15.28
C ARG A 75 7.88 43.45 14.38
N VAL A 76 8.11 42.56 13.42
CA VAL A 76 7.07 42.08 12.49
C VAL A 76 6.03 41.21 13.20
N LEU A 77 6.46 40.30 14.07
CA LEU A 77 5.58 39.30 14.69
C LEU A 77 4.92 39.75 16.00
N SER A 78 5.52 40.69 16.75
CA SER A 78 4.99 41.10 18.08
C SER A 78 3.52 41.55 18.06
N PRO A 79 3.05 42.37 17.10
CA PRO A 79 1.64 42.79 17.06
C PRO A 79 0.66 41.60 16.95
N TYR A 80 1.06 40.55 16.24
CA TYR A 80 0.25 39.34 16.10
C TYR A 80 0.31 38.48 17.35
N ILE A 81 1.50 38.30 17.92
CA ILE A 81 1.73 37.53 19.15
C ILE A 81 0.90 38.09 20.31
N GLU A 82 0.93 39.42 20.53
CA GLU A 82 0.17 40.08 21.59
C GLU A 82 -1.35 39.86 21.47
N LYS A 83 -1.83 39.81 20.23
CA LYS A 83 -3.24 39.61 19.88
C LYS A 83 -3.69 38.15 20.04
N ILE A 84 -2.88 37.17 19.60
CA ILE A 84 -3.29 35.76 19.54
C ILE A 84 -3.00 35.00 20.84
N PHE A 85 -1.87 35.29 21.48
CA PHE A 85 -1.42 34.52 22.63
C PHE A 85 -1.84 35.15 23.95
N ASN A 86 -2.08 34.30 24.93
CA ASN A 86 -2.22 34.70 26.31
C ASN A 86 -0.81 34.99 26.86
N SER A 87 -0.35 36.24 26.79
CA SER A 87 0.92 36.71 27.40
C SER A 87 2.16 35.85 27.07
N TYR A 88 2.67 35.95 25.84
CA TYR A 88 3.92 35.32 25.39
C TYR A 88 4.96 36.35 24.95
N LYS A 89 6.25 36.00 25.03
CA LYS A 89 7.38 36.82 24.57
C LYS A 89 8.29 36.02 23.63
N ILE A 90 8.91 36.72 22.68
CA ILE A 90 9.91 36.14 21.76
C ILE A 90 11.27 36.06 22.48
N ILE A 91 11.94 34.92 22.37
CA ILE A 91 13.30 34.71 22.90
C ILE A 91 14.34 34.43 21.81
N GLY A 92 13.91 33.91 20.66
CA GLY A 92 14.77 33.60 19.52
C GLY A 92 14.05 33.88 18.21
N ALA A 93 14.80 34.15 17.14
CA ALA A 93 14.24 34.42 15.83
C ALA A 93 15.26 34.12 14.72
N ASN A 94 14.78 33.60 13.59
CA ASN A 94 15.64 32.98 12.60
C ASN A 94 15.08 33.15 11.18
N PHE A 95 15.93 33.42 10.18
CA PHE A 95 15.61 33.19 8.78
C PHE A 95 16.13 31.81 8.37
N ILE A 96 15.22 30.98 7.87
CA ILE A 96 15.52 29.63 7.40
C ILE A 96 15.40 29.62 5.87
N ILE A 97 16.52 29.45 5.18
CA ILE A 97 16.56 29.43 3.71
C ILE A 97 17.01 28.05 3.22
N LYS A 98 16.11 27.38 2.48
CA LYS A 98 16.43 26.16 1.76
C LYS A 98 16.71 26.48 0.28
N PRO A 99 17.95 26.31 -0.19
CA PRO A 99 18.29 26.55 -1.58
C PRO A 99 17.81 25.40 -2.49
N PRO A 100 17.78 25.61 -3.82
CA PRO A 100 17.48 24.55 -4.78
C PRO A 100 18.34 23.29 -4.57
N GLY A 101 17.69 22.13 -4.59
CA GLY A 101 18.26 20.80 -4.45
C GLY A 101 18.70 20.37 -3.04
N LYS A 102 18.58 21.21 -2.01
CA LYS A 102 19.17 20.93 -0.68
C LYS A 102 18.30 21.36 0.50
N GLY A 103 18.86 21.22 1.70
CA GLY A 103 18.39 21.85 2.92
C GLY A 103 17.37 21.05 3.72
N GLY A 104 17.19 19.76 3.47
CA GLY A 104 16.29 18.91 4.26
C GLY A 104 16.64 18.87 5.76
N PHE A 105 15.64 18.70 6.60
CA PHE A 105 15.77 18.50 8.05
C PHE A 105 15.25 17.11 8.42
N PRO A 106 16.02 16.31 9.19
CA PRO A 106 15.58 15.01 9.71
C PRO A 106 14.36 15.15 10.64
N VAL A 107 13.72 14.02 10.99
CA VAL A 107 12.66 14.04 12.00
C VAL A 107 13.27 14.40 13.35
N HIS A 108 12.65 15.38 14.00
CA HIS A 108 13.04 15.82 15.33
C HIS A 108 11.86 16.47 16.04
N HIS A 109 12.08 16.79 17.31
CA HIS A 109 11.32 17.77 18.07
C HIS A 109 12.30 18.86 18.53
N ASP A 110 11.79 20.07 18.74
CA ASP A 110 12.58 21.23 19.14
C ASP A 110 13.01 21.14 20.62
N TRP A 111 13.99 21.97 20.97
CA TRP A 111 14.45 22.09 22.36
C TRP A 111 13.42 22.82 23.19
N THR A 112 13.14 22.30 24.38
CA THR A 112 12.31 23.01 25.35
C THR A 112 13.12 24.12 26.04
N PHE A 113 12.51 25.30 26.17
CA PHE A 113 13.11 26.46 26.83
C PHE A 113 12.43 26.79 28.16
N VAL A 114 11.65 25.86 28.71
CA VAL A 114 10.93 26.03 29.98
C VAL A 114 11.38 24.97 30.99
N ALA A 115 11.62 25.40 32.23
CA ALA A 115 12.07 24.50 33.30
C ALA A 115 10.97 23.51 33.74
N ASP A 116 9.71 23.93 33.62
CA ASP A 116 8.52 23.21 34.04
C ASP A 116 7.56 22.99 32.85
N PRO A 117 7.85 22.01 31.98
CA PRO A 117 7.03 21.71 30.81
C PRO A 117 5.66 21.12 31.15
N ALA A 118 5.39 20.77 32.42
CA ALA A 118 4.06 20.30 32.83
C ALA A 118 3.04 21.45 32.91
N ASN A 119 3.51 22.67 33.20
CA ASN A 119 2.66 23.85 33.38
C ASN A 119 2.79 24.86 32.24
N TYR A 120 3.95 24.90 31.58
CA TYR A 120 4.27 25.88 30.53
C TYR A 120 4.64 25.20 29.22
N THR A 121 4.29 25.85 28.12
CA THR A 121 4.59 25.38 26.75
C THR A 121 5.41 26.43 26.02
N SER A 122 6.56 26.03 25.50
CA SER A 122 7.33 26.82 24.54
C SER A 122 6.94 26.44 23.11
N LEU A 123 6.92 27.43 22.22
CA LEU A 123 6.36 27.29 20.88
C LEU A 123 7.31 27.82 19.82
N THR A 124 7.17 27.27 18.63
CA THR A 124 7.80 27.78 17.41
C THR A 124 6.71 28.37 16.50
N ILE A 125 6.94 29.60 16.03
CA ILE A 125 6.16 30.25 14.96
C ILE A 125 7.00 30.14 13.69
N TRP A 126 6.49 29.45 12.68
CA TRP A 126 7.14 29.27 11.38
C TRP A 126 6.28 29.96 10.32
N CYS A 127 6.77 31.06 9.75
CA CYS A 127 6.07 31.91 8.81
C CYS A 127 6.62 31.71 7.39
N ALA A 128 5.79 31.21 6.49
CA ALA A 128 6.14 31.08 5.08
C ALA A 128 6.27 32.45 4.42
N LEU A 129 7.38 32.72 3.70
CA LEU A 129 7.54 33.94 2.91
C LEU A 129 7.39 33.69 1.39
N VAL A 130 7.15 32.44 1.03
CA VAL A 130 6.75 31.95 -0.29
C VAL A 130 5.73 30.83 -0.05
N ASP A 131 4.90 30.50 -1.03
CA ASP A 131 4.04 29.31 -0.93
C ASP A 131 4.90 28.05 -0.73
N THR A 132 4.48 27.14 0.15
CA THR A 132 5.21 25.91 0.45
C THR A 132 4.37 24.65 0.33
N ASP A 133 4.97 23.63 -0.28
CA ASP A 133 4.42 22.30 -0.52
C ASP A 133 5.55 21.25 -0.42
N GLU A 134 5.25 19.98 -0.73
CA GLU A 134 6.27 18.92 -0.79
C GLU A 134 7.38 19.19 -1.81
N ASN A 135 7.12 19.94 -2.87
CA ASN A 135 8.09 20.19 -3.93
C ASN A 135 9.23 21.10 -3.44
N ASN A 136 8.94 22.08 -2.57
CA ASN A 136 9.95 23.00 -2.06
C ASN A 136 10.37 22.78 -0.60
N GLY A 137 9.98 21.64 -0.03
CA GLY A 137 10.42 21.22 1.29
C GLY A 137 9.68 21.94 2.43
N THR A 138 8.35 21.97 2.34
CA THR A 138 7.44 22.41 3.42
C THR A 138 7.63 21.59 4.71
N LEU A 139 7.10 22.10 5.82
CA LEU A 139 7.06 21.35 7.08
C LEU A 139 6.15 20.13 6.94
N GLN A 140 6.62 18.99 7.45
CA GLN A 140 5.83 17.80 7.64
C GLN A 140 5.77 17.50 9.14
N VAL A 141 4.58 17.17 9.64
CA VAL A 141 4.33 16.99 11.08
C VAL A 141 3.64 15.68 11.37
N VAL A 142 3.88 15.14 12.55
CA VAL A 142 3.12 14.03 13.11
C VAL A 142 2.12 14.61 14.10
N GLU A 143 0.87 14.80 13.66
CA GLU A 143 -0.14 15.44 14.51
C GLU A 143 -0.33 14.69 15.83
N GLY A 144 -0.45 15.43 16.94
CA GLY A 144 -0.67 14.84 18.25
C GLY A 144 0.57 14.31 18.96
N SER A 145 1.73 14.28 18.30
CA SER A 145 3.00 13.81 18.87
C SER A 145 3.62 14.74 19.91
N HIS A 146 3.11 15.97 20.06
CA HIS A 146 3.51 16.87 21.14
C HIS A 146 3.20 16.24 22.50
N ASN A 147 4.10 16.35 23.49
CA ASN A 147 3.89 15.77 24.83
C ASN A 147 3.65 14.24 24.83
N LEU A 148 4.17 13.48 23.86
CA LEU A 148 4.06 12.02 23.81
C LEU A 148 4.91 11.32 24.88
N VAL A 149 6.08 11.89 25.15
CA VAL A 149 7.02 11.50 26.19
C VAL A 149 7.59 12.76 26.83
N SER A 150 8.17 12.64 28.03
CA SER A 150 8.82 13.74 28.74
C SER A 150 10.30 13.91 28.36
N ASP A 151 10.67 13.56 27.13
CA ASP A 151 12.04 13.62 26.64
C ASP A 151 12.51 15.07 26.49
N ILE A 152 13.79 15.29 26.79
CA ILE A 152 14.46 16.58 26.63
C ILE A 152 15.35 16.50 25.40
N ALA A 153 15.04 17.28 24.37
CA ALA A 153 15.86 17.40 23.17
C ALA A 153 17.10 18.27 23.43
N THR A 154 18.27 17.78 23.02
CA THR A 154 19.52 18.55 22.96
C THR A 154 20.33 18.10 21.74
N SER A 155 21.42 18.80 21.39
CA SER A 155 22.32 18.34 20.31
C SER A 155 23.10 17.07 20.64
N THR A 156 23.11 16.66 21.91
CA THR A 156 23.95 15.57 22.41
C THR A 156 23.17 14.33 22.82
N VAL A 157 21.85 14.34 22.77
CA VAL A 157 21.01 13.19 23.10
C VAL A 157 20.11 12.85 21.91
N ASP A 158 20.04 11.56 21.57
CA ASP A 158 19.12 11.08 20.55
C ASP A 158 17.66 11.26 21.01
N PHE A 159 16.81 11.75 20.12
CA PHE A 159 15.38 11.87 20.40
C PHE A 159 14.72 10.49 20.45
N TYR A 160 13.61 10.39 21.18
CA TYR A 160 12.91 9.12 21.45
C TYR A 160 12.52 8.29 20.22
N CYS A 161 12.39 8.87 19.03
CA CYS A 161 12.08 8.14 17.80
C CYS A 161 13.31 7.87 16.92
N LYS A 162 14.54 8.04 17.42
CA LYS A 162 15.76 7.95 16.60
C LYS A 162 15.90 6.65 15.81
N ASN A 163 15.52 5.51 16.40
CA ASN A 163 15.62 4.20 15.76
C ASN A 163 14.49 3.92 14.76
N ILE A 164 13.44 4.73 14.75
CA ILE A 164 12.26 4.59 13.88
C ILE A 164 12.03 5.86 13.04
N GLU A 165 13.05 6.70 12.90
CA GLU A 165 12.99 8.01 12.26
C GLU A 165 12.40 7.93 10.84
N SER A 166 12.94 7.05 9.99
CA SER A 166 12.44 6.86 8.61
C SER A 166 10.98 6.41 8.58
N ILE A 167 10.61 5.49 9.48
CA ILE A 167 9.24 4.98 9.57
C ILE A 167 8.29 6.10 9.98
N VAL A 168 8.68 6.94 10.95
CA VAL A 168 7.89 8.09 11.38
C VAL A 168 7.72 9.09 10.26
N ALA A 169 8.78 9.39 9.51
CA ALA A 169 8.70 10.28 8.34
C ALA A 169 7.75 9.72 7.27
N GLU A 170 7.96 8.46 6.86
CA GLU A 170 7.27 7.86 5.71
C GLU A 170 5.81 7.50 6.00
N LYS A 171 5.50 7.02 7.21
CA LYS A 171 4.18 6.45 7.54
C LYS A 171 3.29 7.39 8.34
N TYR A 172 3.86 8.22 9.22
CA TYR A 172 3.10 8.89 10.28
C TYR A 172 3.10 10.41 10.19
N SER A 173 3.95 10.98 9.35
CA SER A 173 3.98 12.41 9.11
C SER A 173 3.07 12.81 7.94
N LYS A 174 2.60 14.06 7.96
CA LYS A 174 1.86 14.66 6.84
C LYS A 174 2.42 16.03 6.49
N PRO A 175 2.44 16.41 5.20
CA PRO A 175 2.85 17.74 4.79
C PRO A 175 1.83 18.81 5.20
N LEU A 176 2.32 19.99 5.54
CA LEU A 176 1.52 21.19 5.76
C LEU A 176 1.71 22.13 4.58
N HIS A 177 0.70 22.25 3.72
CA HIS A 177 0.72 23.23 2.63
C HIS A 177 0.27 24.56 3.15
N VAL A 178 1.11 25.58 2.98
CA VAL A 178 0.81 26.93 3.46
C VAL A 178 1.20 27.98 2.43
N LYS A 179 0.42 29.06 2.38
CA LYS A 179 0.64 30.20 1.50
C LYS A 179 1.61 31.19 2.10
N ALA A 180 2.25 32.00 1.25
CA ALA A 180 3.08 33.10 1.71
C ALA A 180 2.27 34.02 2.66
N GLY A 181 2.80 34.22 3.87
CA GLY A 181 2.17 34.99 4.94
C GLY A 181 1.39 34.16 5.96
N GLU A 182 1.19 32.87 5.71
CA GLU A 182 0.66 31.94 6.71
C GLU A 182 1.76 31.45 7.67
N CYS A 183 1.38 31.31 8.93
CA CYS A 183 2.24 30.88 10.02
C CYS A 183 1.75 29.56 10.60
N VAL A 184 2.61 28.55 10.59
CA VAL A 184 2.44 27.33 11.39
C VAL A 184 2.97 27.61 12.80
N ILE A 185 2.11 27.55 13.80
CA ILE A 185 2.45 27.74 15.21
C ILE A 185 2.35 26.39 15.89
N PHE A 186 3.46 25.86 16.42
CA PHE A 186 3.49 24.50 16.95
C PHE A 186 4.21 24.37 18.29
N ASP A 187 3.82 23.36 19.06
CA ASP A 187 4.48 22.92 20.30
C ASP A 187 5.87 22.40 19.98
N GLN A 188 6.89 22.82 20.73
CA GLN A 188 8.26 22.37 20.48
C GLN A 188 8.45 20.85 20.66
N GLY A 189 7.57 20.17 21.38
CA GLY A 189 7.54 18.71 21.47
C GLY A 189 6.94 18.01 20.24
N LEU A 190 6.34 18.73 19.29
CA LEU A 190 5.75 18.14 18.07
C LEU A 190 6.86 17.56 17.18
N LEU A 191 6.73 16.28 16.80
CA LEU A 191 7.61 15.68 15.81
C LEU A 191 7.34 16.30 14.45
N HIS A 192 8.41 16.81 13.84
CA HIS A 192 8.35 17.42 12.54
C HIS A 192 9.66 17.22 11.78
N HIS A 193 9.57 17.35 10.45
CA HIS A 193 10.70 17.30 9.54
C HIS A 193 10.38 18.15 8.31
N SER A 194 11.32 18.24 7.38
CA SER A 194 11.01 18.84 6.08
C SER A 194 12.02 18.41 5.03
N ASP A 195 11.52 18.05 3.86
CA ASP A 195 12.33 17.48 2.79
C ASP A 195 13.24 18.51 2.09
N ILE A 196 14.15 18.09 1.21
CA ILE A 196 14.94 19.00 0.38
C ILE A 196 14.02 19.86 -0.50
N ASN A 197 14.48 21.07 -0.83
CA ASN A 197 13.79 21.90 -1.81
C ASN A 197 14.12 21.42 -3.22
N ARG A 198 13.15 20.87 -3.97
CA ARG A 198 13.35 20.38 -5.35
C ARG A 198 13.04 21.42 -6.42
N THR A 199 12.60 22.61 -6.03
CA THR A 199 12.30 23.69 -6.97
C THR A 199 13.55 24.47 -7.37
N SER A 200 13.44 25.31 -8.39
CA SER A 200 14.52 26.18 -8.87
C SER A 200 14.71 27.47 -8.07
N GLN A 201 13.84 27.74 -7.10
CA GLN A 201 13.86 28.96 -6.28
C GLN A 201 14.11 28.62 -4.81
N PRO A 202 14.77 29.49 -4.03
CA PRO A 202 14.95 29.27 -2.61
C PRO A 202 13.61 29.31 -1.86
N ARG A 203 13.42 28.41 -0.90
CA ARG A 203 12.30 28.45 0.04
C ARG A 203 12.72 29.21 1.28
N ILE A 204 12.09 30.36 1.51
CA ILE A 204 12.43 31.31 2.57
C ILE A 204 11.32 31.32 3.62
N VAL A 205 11.72 31.21 4.89
CA VAL A 205 10.84 31.24 6.05
C VAL A 205 11.43 32.15 7.12
N MET A 206 10.55 32.83 7.84
CA MET A 206 10.88 33.51 9.09
C MET A 206 10.37 32.67 10.27
N GLN A 207 11.19 32.49 11.30
CA GLN A 207 10.85 31.73 12.50
C GLN A 207 11.00 32.60 13.75
N ALA A 208 10.14 32.40 14.75
CA ALA A 208 10.32 32.92 16.11
C ALA A 208 10.06 31.84 17.16
N ILE A 209 10.85 31.83 18.23
CA ILE A 209 10.65 31.00 19.42
C ILE A 209 9.99 31.86 20.48
N VAL A 210 8.87 31.40 21.03
CA VAL A 210 8.11 32.12 22.05
C VAL A 210 7.87 31.28 23.31
N ILE A 211 7.86 31.96 24.45
CA ILE A 211 7.56 31.38 25.77
C ILE A 211 6.57 32.27 26.54
N PRO A 212 5.89 31.75 27.58
CA PRO A 212 5.11 32.58 28.51
C PRO A 212 5.93 33.74 29.04
N ALA A 213 5.35 34.94 29.08
CA ALA A 213 6.09 36.16 29.41
C ALA A 213 6.59 36.18 30.87
N GLU A 214 5.85 35.51 31.76
CA GLU A 214 6.07 35.47 33.22
C GLU A 214 7.21 34.55 33.69
N ILE A 215 7.78 33.72 32.80
CA ILE A 215 8.87 32.80 33.16
C ILE A 215 10.19 33.21 32.53
N ASP A 216 11.29 32.83 33.16
CA ASP A 216 12.62 32.94 32.58
C ASP A 216 12.94 31.71 31.72
N PRO A 217 13.48 31.91 30.50
CA PRO A 217 13.88 30.81 29.64
C PRO A 217 15.06 30.04 30.25
N VAL A 218 15.13 28.74 29.95
CA VAL A 218 16.24 27.88 30.37
C VAL A 218 16.85 27.11 29.19
N PHE A 219 18.11 26.74 29.33
CA PHE A 219 18.84 25.91 28.39
C PHE A 219 19.27 24.60 29.07
N TYR A 220 18.94 23.48 28.45
CA TYR A 220 19.35 22.15 28.90
C TYR A 220 20.63 21.72 28.21
N TYR A 221 21.64 21.34 28.99
CA TYR A 221 22.90 20.79 28.49
C TYR A 221 23.11 19.37 29.01
N PHE A 222 23.46 18.45 28.12
CA PHE A 222 23.78 17.07 28.48
C PHE A 222 25.25 16.78 28.18
N ASP A 223 26.01 16.50 29.22
CA ASP A 223 27.43 16.18 29.15
C ASP A 223 27.62 14.67 28.89
N ARG A 224 28.02 14.32 27.66
CA ARG A 224 28.28 12.93 27.27
C ARG A 224 29.43 12.28 28.05
N THR A 225 30.30 13.08 28.67
CA THR A 225 31.43 12.58 29.46
C THR A 225 31.05 12.28 30.91
N ALA A 226 29.89 12.77 31.36
CA ALA A 226 29.34 12.55 32.70
C ALA A 226 27.82 12.29 32.65
N PRO A 227 27.35 11.25 31.90
CA PRO A 227 25.93 11.01 31.66
C PRO A 227 25.13 10.72 32.94
N GLU A 228 25.78 10.24 34.00
CA GLU A 228 25.18 9.96 35.31
C GLU A 228 24.64 11.22 36.02
N LYS A 229 25.11 12.42 35.64
CA LYS A 229 24.61 13.69 36.18
C LYS A 229 23.29 14.13 35.54
N GLY A 230 22.90 13.53 34.42
CA GLY A 230 21.73 13.96 33.64
C GLY A 230 21.92 15.31 32.96
N PHE A 231 20.82 16.05 32.79
CA PHE A 231 20.80 17.36 32.17
C PHE A 231 21.11 18.46 33.20
N GLU A 232 22.13 19.28 32.92
CA GLU A 232 22.34 20.53 33.64
C GLU A 232 21.44 21.63 33.04
N ILE A 233 20.77 22.39 33.89
CA ILE A 233 19.82 23.43 33.49
C ILE A 233 20.47 24.80 33.71
N PHE A 234 20.51 25.64 32.68
CA PHE A 234 21.05 26.99 32.75
C PHE A 234 19.97 28.04 32.57
N GLN A 235 19.98 29.10 33.37
CA GLN A 235 19.16 30.28 33.11
C GLN A 235 19.67 30.99 31.85
N MET A 236 18.80 31.23 30.88
CA MET A 236 19.15 31.92 29.65
C MET A 236 19.09 33.45 29.82
N GLU A 237 20.03 34.14 29.18
CA GLU A 237 20.03 35.60 29.04
C GLU A 237 19.32 36.03 27.73
N PRO A 238 18.84 37.29 27.62
CA PRO A 238 18.06 37.75 26.46
C PRO A 238 18.71 37.50 25.09
N ASP A 239 20.04 37.54 25.02
CA ASP A 239 20.81 37.39 23.78
C ASP A 239 21.49 36.02 23.63
N PHE A 240 20.98 35.01 24.33
CA PHE A 240 21.51 33.64 24.28
C PHE A 240 21.75 33.14 22.84
N PHE A 241 20.76 33.22 21.95
CA PHE A 241 20.90 32.75 20.57
C PHE A 241 21.89 33.54 19.70
N ILE A 242 22.26 34.74 20.14
CA ILE A 242 23.26 35.57 19.42
C ILE A 242 24.68 35.08 19.75
N TYR A 243 24.94 34.72 21.00
CA TYR A 243 26.30 34.49 21.50
C TYR A 243 26.63 33.04 21.86
N GLN A 244 25.64 32.22 22.23
CA GLN A 244 25.89 30.87 22.71
C GLN A 244 25.94 29.87 21.54
N ASP A 245 27.06 29.16 21.43
CA ASP A 245 27.11 27.91 20.66
C ASP A 245 26.35 26.83 21.43
N ARG A 246 25.23 26.43 20.83
CA ARG A 246 24.28 25.46 21.35
C ARG A 246 24.87 24.04 21.50
N SER A 247 25.97 23.74 20.83
CA SER A 247 26.68 22.46 20.95
C SER A 247 27.64 22.39 22.15
N GLN A 248 27.93 23.54 22.76
CA GLN A 248 28.92 23.67 23.83
C GLN A 248 28.26 23.95 25.18
N LYS A 249 28.93 23.53 26.25
CA LYS A 249 28.52 23.86 27.61
C LYS A 249 28.62 25.38 27.80
N PRO A 250 27.58 26.05 28.33
CA PRO A 250 27.68 27.46 28.70
C PRO A 250 28.70 27.65 29.84
N VAL A 251 29.59 28.63 29.69
CA VAL A 251 30.61 28.94 30.70
C VAL A 251 30.15 30.03 31.67
N ASN A 252 29.34 30.99 31.19
CA ASN A 252 28.99 32.20 31.92
C ASN A 252 27.50 32.27 32.33
N LEU A 253 26.75 31.18 32.17
CA LEU A 253 25.34 31.13 32.57
C LEU A 253 25.18 30.52 33.96
N LYS A 254 24.19 31.02 34.70
CA LYS A 254 23.85 30.49 36.03
C LYS A 254 23.24 29.10 35.90
N SER A 255 23.91 28.09 36.46
CA SER A 255 23.35 26.75 36.63
C SER A 255 22.22 26.78 37.67
N LEU A 256 21.08 26.20 37.32
CA LEU A 256 19.90 26.03 38.17
C LEU A 256 19.84 24.62 38.78
N GLY A 257 20.83 23.78 38.51
CA GLY A 257 20.92 22.40 39.00
C GLY A 257 20.81 21.36 37.90
N PHE A 258 20.61 20.11 38.32
CA PHE A 258 20.60 18.94 37.45
C PHE A 258 19.24 18.25 37.46
N ARG A 259 18.85 17.69 36.31
CA ARG A 259 17.67 16.85 36.13
C ARG A 259 18.10 15.51 35.57
N GLU A 260 17.64 14.43 36.21
CA GLU A 260 17.88 13.06 35.74
C GLU A 260 17.50 12.90 34.27
N ASN A 261 18.36 12.24 33.47
CA ASN A 261 18.03 11.88 32.11
C ASN A 261 17.11 10.66 32.09
N ARG A 262 15.86 10.86 31.67
CA ARG A 262 14.84 9.82 31.53
C ARG A 262 14.44 9.57 30.07
N ASN A 263 15.20 10.11 29.11
CA ASN A 263 14.93 9.92 27.71
C ASN A 263 15.01 8.43 27.37
N LYS A 264 14.05 7.93 26.59
CA LYS A 264 14.01 6.53 26.17
C LYS A 264 13.69 6.45 24.69
N LEU A 265 14.51 5.69 23.95
CA LEU A 265 14.19 5.33 22.58
C LEU A 265 12.99 4.39 22.54
N LEU A 266 12.03 4.69 21.68
CA LEU A 266 10.82 3.92 21.46
C LEU A 266 11.00 2.97 20.27
N THR A 267 10.36 1.81 20.37
CA THR A 267 10.02 0.99 19.20
C THR A 267 8.84 1.61 18.45
N GLU A 268 8.58 1.15 17.22
CA GLU A 268 7.39 1.57 16.45
C GLU A 268 6.10 1.22 17.21
N GLU A 269 6.06 0.06 17.87
CA GLU A 269 4.93 -0.38 18.70
C GLU A 269 4.70 0.55 19.90
N GLU A 270 5.74 0.83 20.69
CA GLU A 270 5.62 1.75 21.85
C GLU A 270 5.21 3.17 21.41
N PHE A 271 5.69 3.64 20.26
CA PHE A 271 5.29 4.91 19.67
C PHE A 271 3.79 4.92 19.32
N LEU A 272 3.31 3.88 18.63
CA LEU A 272 1.91 3.74 18.25
C LEU A 272 0.99 3.62 19.47
N GLU A 273 1.36 2.83 20.47
CA GLU A 273 0.60 2.70 21.72
C GLU A 273 0.42 4.05 22.42
N LYS A 274 1.48 4.85 22.52
CA LYS A 274 1.42 6.18 23.14
C LYS A 274 0.55 7.14 22.33
N MET A 275 0.60 7.07 21.00
CA MET A 275 -0.22 7.90 20.14
C MET A 275 -1.71 7.52 20.26
N GLU A 276 -2.01 6.21 20.31
CA GLU A 276 -3.38 5.72 20.53
C GLU A 276 -3.93 6.14 21.90
N GLN A 277 -3.12 6.09 22.96
CA GLN A 277 -3.48 6.62 24.28
C GLN A 277 -3.85 8.10 24.26
N LYS A 278 -3.32 8.89 23.32
CA LYS A 278 -3.66 10.29 23.10
C LYS A 278 -4.86 10.49 22.17
N GLY A 279 -5.56 9.42 21.78
CA GLY A 279 -6.68 9.46 20.85
C GLY A 279 -6.25 9.63 19.38
N TRP A 280 -4.95 9.49 19.10
CA TRP A 280 -4.41 9.52 17.74
C TRP A 280 -4.22 8.09 17.25
N SER A 281 -5.09 7.66 16.34
CA SER A 281 -4.84 6.46 15.56
C SER A 281 -4.23 6.90 14.24
N PHE A 282 -2.98 6.53 13.98
CA PHE A 282 -2.47 6.57 12.61
C PHE A 282 -3.17 5.46 11.86
N GLN A 283 -4.19 5.84 11.13
CA GLN A 283 -5.02 4.90 10.40
C GLN A 283 -4.24 4.37 9.19
N PHE A 284 -3.37 3.39 9.39
CA PHE A 284 -3.33 2.29 8.43
C PHE A 284 -4.48 1.35 8.80
N GLY A 285 -5.67 1.78 8.40
CA GLY A 285 -6.88 0.99 8.37
C GLY A 285 -7.60 0.74 9.69
N LYS A 286 -7.87 1.78 10.49
CA LYS A 286 -8.92 1.70 11.54
C LYS A 286 -10.29 1.82 10.88
N TRP A 287 -10.76 0.70 10.40
CA TRP A 287 -11.98 0.60 9.61
C TRP A 287 -13.18 0.08 10.43
N PHE A 288 -12.95 -0.37 11.67
CA PHE A 288 -13.93 -1.06 12.50
C PHE A 288 -14.27 -0.28 13.77
N ASN A 289 -15.51 -0.43 14.26
CA ASN A 289 -16.00 0.12 15.52
C ASN A 289 -15.09 -0.29 16.71
N ASP A 290 -14.96 0.53 17.75
CA ASP A 290 -14.00 0.30 18.86
C ASP A 290 -14.19 -1.07 19.57
N ASN A 291 -15.41 -1.61 19.57
CA ASN A 291 -15.71 -2.96 20.09
C ASN A 291 -15.28 -4.12 19.15
N LEU A 292 -14.69 -3.81 18.00
CA LEU A 292 -14.37 -4.73 16.90
C LEU A 292 -12.90 -4.63 16.46
N MET A 293 -12.01 -4.07 17.30
CA MET A 293 -10.55 -4.01 17.02
C MET A 293 -9.94 -5.37 16.67
N TRP A 294 -10.51 -6.47 17.19
CA TRP A 294 -10.09 -7.82 16.86
C TRP A 294 -10.31 -8.16 15.37
N LEU A 295 -11.38 -7.66 14.72
CA LEU A 295 -11.63 -7.86 13.28
C LEU A 295 -10.52 -7.22 12.44
N GLN A 296 -10.11 -6.01 12.81
CA GLN A 296 -9.02 -5.30 12.14
C GLN A 296 -7.69 -6.04 12.33
N ALA A 297 -7.41 -6.52 13.55
CA ALA A 297 -6.20 -7.29 13.84
C ALA A 297 -6.16 -8.59 13.01
N GLU A 298 -7.29 -9.30 12.93
CA GLU A 298 -7.46 -10.49 12.11
C GLU A 298 -7.25 -10.21 10.62
N LEU A 299 -7.87 -9.16 10.07
CA LEU A 299 -7.67 -8.75 8.68
C LEU A 299 -6.22 -8.33 8.40
N LYS A 300 -5.56 -7.63 9.33
CA LYS A 300 -4.14 -7.26 9.18
C LYS A 300 -3.24 -8.48 9.20
N GLN A 301 -3.47 -9.41 10.13
CA GLN A 301 -2.61 -10.57 10.36
C GLN A 301 -2.83 -11.68 9.33
N LYS A 302 -4.09 -12.01 9.03
CA LYS A 302 -4.49 -13.14 8.18
C LYS A 302 -4.90 -12.73 6.78
N GLY A 303 -5.36 -11.49 6.60
CA GLY A 303 -5.96 -10.99 5.37
C GLY A 303 -7.45 -11.27 5.25
N TYR A 304 -8.05 -11.98 6.21
CA TYR A 304 -9.48 -12.29 6.26
C TYR A 304 -9.97 -12.52 7.69
N VAL A 305 -11.29 -12.52 7.86
CA VAL A 305 -11.98 -12.90 9.11
C VAL A 305 -13.35 -13.51 8.80
N VAL A 306 -13.76 -14.50 9.59
CA VAL A 306 -15.09 -15.13 9.51
C VAL A 306 -15.96 -14.61 10.65
N ILE A 307 -17.18 -14.20 10.34
CA ILE A 307 -18.13 -13.65 11.30
C ILE A 307 -19.52 -14.26 11.12
N ASP A 308 -20.31 -14.28 12.20
CA ASP A 308 -21.76 -14.42 12.08
C ASP A 308 -22.33 -13.13 11.49
N PHE A 309 -23.10 -13.24 10.40
CA PHE A 309 -23.45 -12.08 9.57
C PHE A 309 -24.96 -11.94 9.37
N LEU A 310 -25.58 -12.91 8.69
CA LEU A 310 -27.03 -12.97 8.51
C LEU A 310 -27.69 -13.72 9.66
N ASN A 311 -28.83 -13.21 10.12
CA ASN A 311 -29.73 -14.01 10.95
C ASN A 311 -30.61 -14.93 10.08
N GLU A 312 -31.35 -15.83 10.72
CA GLU A 312 -32.19 -16.81 10.03
C GLU A 312 -33.24 -16.17 9.12
N GLY A 313 -33.89 -15.08 9.56
CA GLY A 313 -34.89 -14.37 8.75
C GLY A 313 -34.30 -13.71 7.50
N GLU A 314 -33.13 -13.07 7.62
CA GLU A 314 -32.40 -12.45 6.51
C GLU A 314 -31.92 -13.51 5.50
N LEU A 315 -31.42 -14.65 5.99
CA LEU A 315 -31.02 -15.78 5.16
C LEU A 315 -32.19 -16.36 4.37
N GLN A 316 -33.34 -16.58 5.03
CA GLN A 316 -34.54 -17.08 4.36
C GLN A 316 -35.09 -16.09 3.33
N ALA A 317 -35.07 -14.79 3.62
CA ALA A 317 -35.48 -13.76 2.67
C ALA A 317 -34.62 -13.78 1.39
N LEU A 318 -33.30 -13.97 1.52
CA LEU A 318 -32.42 -14.11 0.35
C LEU A 318 -32.68 -15.39 -0.45
N LEU A 319 -32.92 -16.52 0.23
CA LEU A 319 -33.24 -17.80 -0.42
C LEU A 319 -34.60 -17.79 -1.10
N GLU A 320 -35.59 -17.06 -0.58
CA GLU A 320 -36.88 -16.85 -1.23
C GLU A 320 -36.73 -15.96 -2.46
N PHE A 321 -36.03 -14.83 -2.31
CA PHE A 321 -35.75 -13.94 -3.43
C PHE A 321 -34.97 -14.64 -4.57
N ASP A 322 -33.98 -15.47 -4.25
CA ASP A 322 -33.22 -16.26 -5.23
C ASP A 322 -34.12 -17.26 -5.98
N ARG A 323 -35.08 -17.89 -5.29
CA ARG A 323 -36.06 -18.79 -5.92
C ARG A 323 -37.04 -18.06 -6.82
N GLU A 324 -37.46 -16.86 -6.46
CA GLU A 324 -38.36 -16.02 -7.26
C GLU A 324 -37.67 -15.40 -8.47
N ASN A 325 -36.35 -15.28 -8.44
CA ASN A 325 -35.51 -14.71 -9.50
C ASN A 325 -34.56 -15.77 -10.08
N PRO A 326 -35.07 -16.74 -10.86
CA PRO A 326 -34.26 -17.85 -11.36
C PRO A 326 -33.17 -17.39 -12.34
N LEU A 327 -32.09 -18.17 -12.40
CA LEU A 327 -30.91 -17.89 -13.21
C LEU A 327 -31.28 -17.69 -14.70
N PRO A 328 -30.87 -16.57 -15.33
CA PRO A 328 -31.02 -16.37 -16.77
C PRO A 328 -30.36 -17.47 -17.63
N ASN A 329 -30.98 -17.79 -18.77
CA ASN A 329 -30.51 -18.85 -19.67
C ASN A 329 -29.07 -18.65 -20.18
N ASP A 330 -28.63 -17.40 -20.36
CA ASP A 330 -27.27 -17.07 -20.83
C ASP A 330 -26.18 -17.36 -19.78
N LEU A 331 -26.55 -17.50 -18.51
CA LEU A 331 -25.67 -17.96 -17.44
C LEU A 331 -25.70 -19.47 -17.23
N ASN A 332 -26.66 -20.18 -17.83
CA ASN A 332 -26.90 -21.58 -17.55
C ASN A 332 -25.91 -22.54 -18.24
N ALA A 333 -24.95 -22.06 -19.03
CA ALA A 333 -23.96 -22.93 -19.69
C ALA A 333 -22.75 -23.23 -18.78
N ALA A 334 -22.32 -22.28 -17.96
CA ALA A 334 -21.06 -22.38 -17.21
C ALA A 334 -21.17 -23.30 -15.97
N GLY A 335 -20.05 -23.85 -15.51
CA GLY A 335 -19.97 -24.61 -14.26
C GLY A 335 -20.07 -23.73 -13.01
N ILE A 336 -19.57 -22.50 -13.11
CA ILE A 336 -19.72 -21.41 -12.15
C ILE A 336 -20.37 -20.22 -12.87
N SER A 337 -21.37 -19.59 -12.24
CA SER A 337 -22.04 -18.41 -12.78
C SER A 337 -22.06 -17.27 -11.78
N PHE A 338 -21.91 -16.05 -12.29
CA PHE A 338 -22.03 -14.81 -11.53
C PHE A 338 -23.21 -14.03 -12.07
N SER A 339 -24.08 -13.50 -11.19
CA SER A 339 -25.24 -12.74 -11.62
C SER A 339 -24.89 -11.52 -12.47
N THR A 340 -23.69 -10.95 -12.31
CA THR A 340 -23.17 -9.83 -13.12
C THR A 340 -22.82 -10.21 -14.56
N GLY A 341 -22.70 -11.50 -14.87
CA GLY A 341 -22.32 -11.99 -16.20
C GLY A 341 -23.47 -12.10 -17.20
N THR A 342 -24.73 -11.91 -16.79
CA THR A 342 -25.87 -11.94 -17.74
C THR A 342 -25.98 -10.62 -18.50
N SER A 343 -26.46 -10.71 -19.73
CA SER A 343 -26.86 -9.55 -20.54
C SER A 343 -28.10 -8.83 -19.99
N LYS A 344 -28.90 -9.48 -19.13
CA LYS A 344 -30.14 -8.93 -18.57
C LYS A 344 -29.87 -7.91 -17.45
N LEU A 345 -29.84 -6.63 -17.80
CA LEU A 345 -29.61 -5.52 -16.87
C LEU A 345 -30.58 -5.51 -15.67
N SER A 346 -31.88 -5.70 -15.91
CA SER A 346 -32.89 -5.69 -14.85
C SER A 346 -32.67 -6.77 -13.79
N TYR A 347 -32.17 -7.94 -14.19
CA TYR A 347 -31.82 -9.01 -13.26
C TYR A 347 -30.58 -8.63 -12.43
N ARG A 348 -29.55 -8.06 -13.08
CA ARG A 348 -28.35 -7.57 -12.37
C ARG A 348 -28.71 -6.55 -11.29
N GLN A 349 -29.51 -5.55 -11.65
CA GLN A 349 -29.96 -4.50 -10.75
C GLN A 349 -30.76 -5.06 -9.58
N ALA A 350 -31.75 -5.93 -9.84
CA ALA A 350 -32.56 -6.54 -8.79
C ALA A 350 -31.71 -7.32 -7.77
N ILE A 351 -30.75 -8.13 -8.23
CA ILE A 351 -29.82 -8.85 -7.34
C ILE A 351 -28.98 -7.85 -6.52
N THR A 352 -28.40 -6.84 -7.18
CA THR A 352 -27.55 -5.84 -6.52
C THR A 352 -28.33 -5.09 -5.43
N GLU A 353 -29.53 -4.59 -5.75
CA GLU A 353 -30.39 -3.84 -4.83
C GLU A 353 -30.78 -4.68 -3.61
N GLN A 354 -31.27 -5.91 -3.83
CA GLN A 354 -31.68 -6.80 -2.74
C GLN A 354 -30.52 -7.14 -1.79
N LEU A 355 -29.34 -7.42 -2.35
CA LEU A 355 -28.15 -7.71 -1.54
C LEU A 355 -27.68 -6.47 -0.79
N LYS A 356 -27.68 -5.30 -1.43
CA LYS A 356 -27.32 -4.03 -0.77
C LYS A 356 -28.24 -3.75 0.40
N ASP A 357 -29.55 -3.89 0.25
CA ASP A 357 -30.51 -3.62 1.32
C ASP A 357 -30.26 -4.44 2.58
N ILE A 358 -29.92 -5.73 2.42
CA ILE A 358 -29.64 -6.62 3.55
C ILE A 358 -28.22 -6.39 4.09
N PHE A 359 -27.21 -6.32 3.22
CA PHE A 359 -25.81 -6.26 3.65
C PHE A 359 -25.44 -4.89 4.21
N LEU A 360 -25.94 -3.79 3.64
CA LEU A 360 -25.60 -2.42 4.04
C LEU A 360 -25.88 -2.19 5.53
N GLN A 361 -27.01 -2.70 6.04
CA GLN A 361 -27.38 -2.57 7.45
C GLN A 361 -26.38 -3.23 8.41
N LYS A 362 -25.71 -4.30 7.96
CA LYS A 362 -24.65 -4.97 8.72
C LYS A 362 -23.32 -4.25 8.55
N ILE A 363 -22.99 -3.90 7.31
CA ILE A 363 -21.71 -3.27 6.97
C ILE A 363 -21.57 -1.91 7.63
N ILE A 364 -22.60 -1.07 7.70
CA ILE A 364 -22.50 0.23 8.39
C ILE A 364 -22.13 0.06 9.88
N LYS A 365 -22.54 -1.04 10.51
CA LYS A 365 -22.21 -1.33 11.92
C LYS A 365 -20.80 -1.87 12.09
N LEU A 366 -20.33 -2.67 11.13
CA LEU A 366 -19.01 -3.31 11.16
C LEU A 366 -17.91 -2.35 10.68
N LEU A 367 -18.18 -1.65 9.59
CA LEU A 367 -17.26 -0.85 8.79
C LEU A 367 -17.92 0.51 8.43
N PRO A 368 -18.05 1.44 9.39
CA PRO A 368 -18.83 2.68 9.21
C PRO A 368 -18.29 3.60 8.12
N GLU A 369 -17.00 3.52 7.81
CA GLU A 369 -16.36 4.34 6.76
C GLU A 369 -16.41 3.68 5.37
N TYR A 370 -17.05 2.51 5.24
CA TYR A 370 -17.22 1.81 3.97
C TYR A 370 -18.64 1.85 3.44
N ARG A 371 -18.76 1.88 2.12
CA ARG A 371 -19.99 1.61 1.39
C ARG A 371 -19.88 0.32 0.60
N VAL A 372 -21.04 -0.27 0.34
CA VAL A 372 -21.20 -1.45 -0.51
C VAL A 372 -21.29 -0.99 -1.96
N LEU A 373 -20.35 -1.43 -2.80
CA LEU A 373 -20.25 -0.99 -4.20
C LEU A 373 -20.97 -1.96 -5.15
N LEU A 374 -20.40 -3.15 -5.34
CA LEU A 374 -20.87 -4.17 -6.27
C LEU A 374 -21.32 -5.39 -5.48
N CYS A 375 -22.54 -5.88 -5.73
CA CYS A 375 -23.03 -7.12 -5.16
C CYS A 375 -23.45 -8.11 -6.25
N ASN A 376 -23.23 -9.40 -6.03
CA ASN A 376 -23.64 -10.45 -6.94
C ASN A 376 -23.92 -11.77 -6.22
N LEU A 377 -24.63 -12.67 -6.92
CA LEU A 377 -24.76 -14.06 -6.52
C LEU A 377 -23.84 -14.92 -7.38
N VAL A 378 -23.01 -15.72 -6.73
CA VAL A 378 -22.18 -16.74 -7.37
C VAL A 378 -22.79 -18.13 -7.13
N ARG A 379 -22.93 -18.91 -8.20
CA ARG A 379 -23.50 -20.27 -8.14
C ARG A 379 -22.50 -21.28 -8.68
N LYS A 380 -22.28 -22.36 -7.95
CA LYS A 380 -21.58 -23.55 -8.44
C LYS A 380 -22.55 -24.68 -8.67
N LYS A 381 -22.61 -25.16 -9.91
CA LYS A 381 -23.54 -26.20 -10.32
C LYS A 381 -23.33 -27.50 -9.53
N PRO A 382 -24.40 -28.25 -9.25
CA PRO A 382 -24.31 -29.58 -8.66
C PRO A 382 -23.41 -30.53 -9.45
N SER A 383 -22.68 -31.38 -8.74
CA SER A 383 -21.94 -32.52 -9.28
C SER A 383 -21.06 -32.19 -10.50
N ASN A 384 -20.42 -31.03 -10.48
CA ASN A 384 -19.69 -30.50 -11.63
C ASN A 384 -18.23 -30.22 -11.28
N GLN A 385 -17.33 -31.09 -11.76
CA GLN A 385 -15.89 -30.96 -11.58
C GLN A 385 -15.29 -29.70 -12.24
N TYR A 386 -16.00 -29.08 -13.19
CA TYR A 386 -15.57 -27.86 -13.89
C TYR A 386 -16.11 -26.57 -13.25
N SER A 387 -16.64 -26.66 -12.02
CA SER A 387 -17.14 -25.49 -11.28
C SER A 387 -16.08 -24.90 -10.33
N GLU A 388 -14.82 -25.29 -10.47
CA GLU A 388 -13.69 -24.72 -9.73
C GLU A 388 -13.52 -23.22 -10.00
N MET A 389 -13.00 -22.50 -8.99
CA MET A 389 -12.50 -21.14 -9.18
C MET A 389 -10.99 -21.18 -8.92
N PRO A 390 -10.15 -20.91 -9.93
CA PRO A 390 -8.70 -20.88 -9.78
C PRO A 390 -8.24 -19.90 -8.70
N LEU A 391 -7.00 -20.07 -8.24
CA LEU A 391 -6.37 -19.12 -7.32
C LEU A 391 -6.18 -17.77 -8.04
N HIS A 392 -6.70 -16.71 -7.45
CA HIS A 392 -6.65 -15.35 -8.00
C HIS A 392 -6.66 -14.29 -6.89
N GLN A 393 -6.51 -13.03 -7.28
CA GLN A 393 -6.82 -11.85 -6.47
C GLN A 393 -8.01 -11.14 -7.10
N ASP A 394 -8.78 -10.43 -6.29
CA ASP A 394 -9.87 -9.60 -6.82
C ASP A 394 -9.31 -8.33 -7.49
N PRO A 395 -10.07 -7.71 -8.41
CA PRO A 395 -9.72 -6.42 -9.00
C PRO A 395 -9.48 -5.32 -7.97
N SER A 396 -8.56 -4.40 -8.29
CA SER A 396 -8.37 -3.18 -7.52
C SER A 396 -9.54 -2.23 -7.77
N LEU A 397 -10.19 -1.80 -6.69
CA LEU A 397 -11.33 -0.87 -6.72
C LEU A 397 -10.99 0.52 -6.18
N THR A 398 -9.75 0.72 -5.74
CA THR A 398 -9.23 1.92 -5.09
C THR A 398 -7.74 2.02 -5.37
N ASP A 399 -7.11 3.15 -5.05
CA ASP A 399 -5.66 3.19 -4.85
C ASP A 399 -5.34 2.49 -3.53
N GLU A 400 -4.95 1.23 -3.60
CA GLU A 400 -4.73 0.37 -2.43
C GLU A 400 -3.45 0.70 -1.66
N ALA A 401 -2.61 1.62 -2.13
CA ALA A 401 -1.53 2.20 -1.34
C ALA A 401 -2.09 3.07 -0.20
N VAL A 402 -3.21 3.76 -0.47
CA VAL A 402 -3.85 4.70 0.46
C VAL A 402 -5.12 4.10 1.07
N PHE A 403 -5.98 3.52 0.24
CA PHE A 403 -7.34 3.11 0.57
C PHE A 403 -7.54 1.62 0.34
N LYS A 404 -7.71 0.83 1.41
CA LYS A 404 -7.99 -0.61 1.26
C LYS A 404 -9.42 -0.84 0.79
N SER A 405 -9.60 -1.86 -0.04
CA SER A 405 -10.90 -2.38 -0.42
C SER A 405 -11.09 -3.78 0.14
N TYR A 406 -12.32 -4.14 0.48
CA TYR A 406 -12.65 -5.44 1.08
C TYR A 406 -13.69 -6.19 0.26
N GLY A 407 -13.65 -7.51 0.29
CA GLY A 407 -14.73 -8.37 -0.17
C GLY A 407 -15.49 -8.96 1.02
N VAL A 408 -16.78 -9.21 0.82
CA VAL A 408 -17.64 -9.97 1.74
C VAL A 408 -18.20 -11.13 0.97
N TRP A 409 -17.90 -12.36 1.40
CA TRP A 409 -18.43 -13.58 0.81
C TRP A 409 -19.29 -14.32 1.84
N CYS A 410 -20.56 -14.56 1.52
CA CYS A 410 -21.53 -15.15 2.44
C CYS A 410 -22.27 -16.30 1.73
N PRO A 411 -22.02 -17.57 2.08
CA PRO A 411 -22.73 -18.69 1.49
C PRO A 411 -24.16 -18.76 2.04
N LEU A 412 -25.12 -19.07 1.17
CA LEU A 412 -26.54 -19.21 1.55
C LEU A 412 -26.89 -20.65 1.95
N ILE A 413 -25.93 -21.56 1.87
CA ILE A 413 -25.97 -22.94 2.37
C ILE A 413 -24.70 -23.22 3.18
N ASP A 414 -24.68 -24.29 3.97
CA ASP A 414 -23.45 -24.74 4.62
C ASP A 414 -22.43 -25.14 3.56
N VAL A 415 -21.16 -24.78 3.76
CA VAL A 415 -20.08 -25.03 2.81
C VAL A 415 -18.88 -25.71 3.44
N ASP A 416 -18.29 -26.61 2.67
CA ASP A 416 -17.06 -27.35 2.96
C ASP A 416 -16.25 -27.58 1.67
N GLU A 417 -15.20 -28.38 1.73
CA GLU A 417 -14.38 -28.69 0.57
C GLU A 417 -15.12 -29.46 -0.54
N GLN A 418 -16.21 -30.18 -0.22
CA GLN A 418 -16.94 -31.00 -1.19
C GLN A 418 -17.88 -30.17 -2.06
N ASN A 419 -18.43 -29.07 -1.53
CA ASN A 419 -19.32 -28.18 -2.28
C ASN A 419 -18.69 -26.83 -2.68
N GLY A 420 -17.38 -26.70 -2.45
CA GLY A 420 -16.59 -25.57 -2.93
C GLY A 420 -16.67 -24.33 -2.04
N CYS A 421 -16.40 -24.49 -0.74
CA CYS A 421 -16.03 -23.40 0.17
C CYS A 421 -14.81 -22.63 -0.35
N LEU A 422 -14.61 -21.41 0.15
CA LEU A 422 -13.43 -20.63 -0.20
C LEU A 422 -12.17 -21.26 0.40
N GLN A 423 -11.09 -21.25 -0.38
CA GLN A 423 -9.74 -21.54 0.06
C GLN A 423 -8.92 -20.27 -0.08
N VAL A 424 -8.13 -19.96 0.95
CA VAL A 424 -7.31 -18.75 1.01
C VAL A 424 -5.85 -19.09 1.27
N VAL A 425 -4.94 -18.28 0.73
CA VAL A 425 -3.54 -18.27 1.16
C VAL A 425 -3.42 -17.21 2.24
N GLN A 426 -3.37 -17.63 3.51
CA GLN A 426 -3.32 -16.69 4.64
C GLN A 426 -2.11 -15.74 4.51
N LYS A 427 -2.30 -14.46 4.85
CA LYS A 427 -1.30 -13.37 4.79
C LYS A 427 -0.88 -12.94 3.38
N SER A 428 -1.48 -13.53 2.35
CA SER A 428 -1.08 -13.29 0.96
C SER A 428 -1.46 -11.90 0.42
N HIS A 429 -2.31 -11.14 1.12
CA HIS A 429 -2.66 -9.75 0.83
C HIS A 429 -1.47 -8.77 0.89
N SER A 430 -0.31 -9.22 1.37
CA SER A 430 0.95 -8.48 1.43
C SER A 430 1.97 -8.88 0.35
N LEU A 431 1.62 -9.80 -0.55
CA LEU A 431 2.53 -10.34 -1.57
C LEU A 431 2.49 -9.55 -2.88
N ASN A 432 1.34 -8.97 -3.21
CA ASN A 432 1.14 -8.18 -4.42
C ASN A 432 0.10 -7.09 -4.18
N SER A 433 0.54 -5.86 -4.08
CA SER A 433 -0.32 -4.67 -3.95
C SER A 433 -0.39 -3.84 -5.23
N GLN A 434 0.18 -4.34 -6.35
CA GLN A 434 0.04 -3.68 -7.64
C GLN A 434 -1.40 -3.64 -8.11
N THR A 435 -1.69 -2.72 -9.02
CA THR A 435 -3.04 -2.48 -9.53
C THR A 435 -3.54 -3.64 -10.39
N ARG A 436 -4.71 -4.18 -10.07
CA ARG A 436 -5.25 -5.41 -10.69
C ARG A 436 -6.45 -5.09 -11.59
N PRO A 437 -6.44 -5.53 -12.87
CA PRO A 437 -7.54 -5.25 -13.79
C PRO A 437 -8.81 -6.01 -13.43
N PHE A 438 -9.96 -5.45 -13.83
CA PHE A 438 -11.27 -6.04 -13.58
C PHE A 438 -11.48 -7.38 -14.29
N PHE A 439 -10.70 -7.66 -15.34
CA PHE A 439 -10.81 -8.86 -16.16
C PHE A 439 -9.53 -9.69 -16.15
N VAL A 440 -9.31 -10.50 -15.11
CA VAL A 440 -8.31 -11.57 -15.15
C VAL A 440 -8.65 -12.74 -14.20
N PHE A 441 -9.78 -13.44 -14.41
CA PHE A 441 -9.94 -14.77 -13.78
C PHE A 441 -9.01 -15.83 -14.43
N GLU A 442 -8.35 -15.49 -15.54
CA GLU A 442 -7.54 -16.42 -16.35
C GLU A 442 -6.01 -16.16 -16.30
N GLY A 443 -5.52 -15.32 -15.40
CA GLY A 443 -4.09 -15.00 -15.35
C GLY A 443 -3.59 -14.85 -13.93
N PHE A 444 -3.39 -15.99 -13.26
CA PHE A 444 -2.53 -16.00 -12.07
C PHE A 444 -1.17 -15.41 -12.47
N PRO A 445 -0.74 -14.29 -11.88
CA PRO A 445 0.28 -13.44 -12.50
C PRO A 445 1.72 -13.97 -12.31
N TYR A 446 1.86 -15.19 -11.80
CA TYR A 446 3.14 -15.82 -11.46
C TYR A 446 3.34 -17.15 -12.20
N SER A 447 4.58 -17.64 -12.14
CA SER A 447 4.94 -18.93 -12.73
C SER A 447 4.19 -20.10 -12.08
N GLN A 448 4.14 -21.23 -12.80
CA GLN A 448 3.55 -22.47 -12.29
C GLN A 448 4.25 -22.99 -11.03
N GLU A 449 5.55 -22.72 -10.88
CA GLU A 449 6.31 -23.06 -9.68
C GLU A 449 5.80 -22.27 -8.45
N ILE A 450 5.62 -20.96 -8.60
CA ILE A 450 5.05 -20.10 -7.55
C ILE A 450 3.62 -20.52 -7.22
N LEU A 451 2.81 -20.84 -8.23
CA LEU A 451 1.46 -21.34 -8.03
C LEU A 451 1.45 -22.64 -7.20
N ALA A 452 2.30 -23.61 -7.56
CA ALA A 452 2.42 -24.88 -6.86
C ALA A 452 2.87 -24.71 -5.40
N LEU A 453 3.76 -23.76 -5.13
CA LEU A 453 4.16 -23.40 -3.77
C LEU A 453 3.00 -22.76 -3.00
N MET A 454 2.33 -21.76 -3.58
CA MET A 454 1.17 -21.11 -2.93
C MET A 454 0.05 -22.10 -2.60
N GLN A 455 -0.18 -23.09 -3.46
CA GLN A 455 -1.20 -24.13 -3.22
C GLN A 455 -0.94 -24.94 -1.95
N GLN A 456 0.32 -25.11 -1.52
CA GLN A 456 0.66 -25.77 -0.25
C GLN A 456 0.25 -24.94 0.98
N HIS A 457 0.03 -23.63 0.79
CA HIS A 457 -0.42 -22.70 1.81
C HIS A 457 -1.94 -22.47 1.81
N LEU A 458 -2.70 -23.15 0.95
CA LEU A 458 -4.16 -23.05 0.95
C LEU A 458 -4.74 -23.54 2.28
N THR A 459 -5.74 -22.80 2.74
CA THR A 459 -6.52 -23.12 3.93
C THR A 459 -8.00 -23.03 3.54
N SER A 460 -8.70 -24.17 3.63
CA SER A 460 -10.15 -24.24 3.43
C SER A 460 -10.88 -23.52 4.55
N ILE A 461 -11.93 -22.78 4.19
CA ILE A 461 -12.75 -22.01 5.12
C ILE A 461 -14.18 -22.56 5.08
N PRO A 462 -14.45 -23.70 5.76
CA PRO A 462 -15.81 -24.20 5.91
C PRO A 462 -16.63 -23.23 6.76
N MET A 463 -17.90 -23.02 6.38
CA MET A 463 -18.76 -22.02 6.98
C MET A 463 -20.22 -22.50 7.00
N ARG A 464 -20.96 -22.09 8.02
CA ARG A 464 -22.41 -22.29 8.05
C ARG A 464 -23.11 -21.28 7.14
N ALA A 465 -24.29 -21.63 6.63
CA ALA A 465 -25.15 -20.72 5.89
C ALA A 465 -25.35 -19.41 6.65
N GLY A 466 -25.19 -18.28 5.97
CA GLY A 466 -25.37 -16.95 6.55
C GLY A 466 -24.17 -16.40 7.35
N GLN A 467 -23.11 -17.18 7.59
CA GLN A 467 -21.83 -16.61 8.04
C GLN A 467 -21.17 -15.84 6.88
N ALA A 468 -20.26 -14.92 7.18
CA ALA A 468 -19.53 -14.18 6.14
C ALA A 468 -18.02 -14.18 6.35
N LEU A 469 -17.29 -14.35 5.26
CA LEU A 469 -15.86 -14.09 5.15
C LEU A 469 -15.69 -12.64 4.70
N ILE A 470 -15.10 -11.80 5.55
CA ILE A 470 -14.62 -10.47 5.15
C ILE A 470 -13.13 -10.62 4.84
N TYR A 471 -12.68 -10.15 3.68
CA TYR A 471 -11.29 -10.32 3.25
C TYR A 471 -10.75 -9.09 2.52
N ASP A 472 -9.45 -8.85 2.64
CA ASP A 472 -8.74 -7.85 1.83
C ASP A 472 -8.74 -8.31 0.37
N LYS A 473 -9.14 -7.44 -0.58
CA LYS A 473 -9.25 -7.84 -2.00
C LYS A 473 -7.91 -8.27 -2.63
N ARG A 474 -6.78 -7.98 -1.97
CA ARG A 474 -5.45 -8.47 -2.34
C ARG A 474 -5.18 -9.89 -1.88
N LEU A 475 -6.01 -10.49 -1.03
CA LEU A 475 -5.84 -11.86 -0.56
C LEU A 475 -5.96 -12.83 -1.75
N PHE A 476 -4.97 -13.70 -1.93
CA PHE A 476 -5.07 -14.81 -2.88
C PHE A 476 -6.06 -15.84 -2.38
N HIS A 477 -7.08 -16.12 -3.18
CA HIS A 477 -8.14 -17.04 -2.84
C HIS A 477 -8.70 -17.75 -4.08
N GLY A 478 -9.39 -18.85 -3.85
CA GLY A 478 -10.01 -19.70 -4.88
C GLY A 478 -11.06 -20.59 -4.24
N SER A 479 -11.60 -21.56 -4.99
CA SER A 479 -12.47 -22.58 -4.39
C SER A 479 -12.49 -23.89 -5.19
N PRO A 480 -12.52 -25.06 -4.52
CA PRO A 480 -12.71 -26.36 -5.15
C PRO A 480 -14.04 -26.44 -5.92
N PRO A 481 -14.20 -27.37 -6.89
CA PRO A 481 -15.48 -27.59 -7.54
C PRO A 481 -16.57 -28.04 -6.55
N ASN A 482 -17.82 -27.80 -6.91
CA ASN A 482 -18.97 -28.38 -6.22
C ASN A 482 -19.24 -29.80 -6.74
N LEU A 483 -18.94 -30.79 -5.92
CA LEU A 483 -19.14 -32.21 -6.22
C LEU A 483 -20.46 -32.75 -5.63
N THR A 484 -21.14 -31.96 -4.79
CA THR A 484 -22.39 -32.36 -4.15
C THR A 484 -23.58 -32.21 -5.11
N PRO A 485 -24.72 -32.92 -4.87
CA PRO A 485 -25.89 -32.85 -5.75
C PRO A 485 -26.74 -31.59 -5.55
N VAL A 486 -26.29 -30.64 -4.72
CA VAL A 486 -27.01 -29.40 -4.40
C VAL A 486 -26.25 -28.21 -4.99
N GLU A 487 -26.96 -27.24 -5.57
CA GLU A 487 -26.33 -26.04 -6.09
C GLU A 487 -25.83 -25.16 -4.93
N ARG A 488 -24.58 -24.70 -5.02
CA ARG A 488 -23.99 -23.85 -3.98
C ARG A 488 -24.10 -22.39 -4.37
N VAL A 489 -24.99 -21.68 -3.70
CA VAL A 489 -25.20 -20.23 -3.87
C VAL A 489 -24.47 -19.46 -2.77
N ALA A 490 -23.77 -18.39 -3.15
CA ALA A 490 -23.19 -17.44 -2.21
C ALA A 490 -23.37 -16.01 -2.70
N ALA A 491 -23.61 -15.10 -1.77
CA ALA A 491 -23.65 -13.67 -2.01
C ALA A 491 -22.25 -13.07 -1.84
N ILE A 492 -21.87 -12.19 -2.76
CA ILE A 492 -20.60 -11.46 -2.74
C ILE A 492 -20.91 -9.98 -2.79
N CYS A 493 -20.25 -9.19 -1.94
CA CYS A 493 -20.26 -7.74 -2.05
C CYS A 493 -18.83 -7.17 -1.95
N SER A 494 -18.55 -6.13 -2.71
CA SER A 494 -17.30 -5.36 -2.63
C SER A 494 -17.51 -4.09 -1.81
N LEU A 495 -16.56 -3.78 -0.94
CA LEU A 495 -16.57 -2.63 -0.05
C LEU A 495 -15.45 -1.66 -0.43
N VAL A 496 -15.80 -0.38 -0.54
CA VAL A 496 -14.85 0.73 -0.77
C VAL A 496 -15.10 1.86 0.24
N PRO A 497 -14.10 2.70 0.57
CA PRO A 497 -14.30 3.84 1.45
C PRO A 497 -15.35 4.81 0.90
N LYS A 498 -16.12 5.43 1.80
CA LYS A 498 -17.23 6.34 1.44
C LYS A 498 -16.77 7.65 0.81
N GLU A 499 -15.55 8.09 1.14
CA GLU A 499 -15.01 9.40 0.78
C GLU A 499 -14.44 9.48 -0.64
N ILE A 500 -14.38 8.35 -1.36
CA ILE A 500 -13.87 8.31 -2.74
C ILE A 500 -14.86 7.66 -3.72
N LEU A 501 -14.74 8.07 -4.98
CA LEU A 501 -15.24 7.27 -6.10
C LEU A 501 -14.37 6.02 -6.26
N SER A 502 -14.96 4.95 -6.80
CA SER A 502 -14.23 3.71 -7.03
C SER A 502 -13.33 3.84 -8.25
N HIS A 503 -12.23 3.10 -8.25
CA HIS A 503 -11.37 2.93 -9.40
C HIS A 503 -11.77 1.70 -10.22
N PHE A 504 -11.60 1.80 -11.53
CA PHE A 504 -11.75 0.70 -12.47
C PHE A 504 -10.49 0.56 -13.30
N CYS A 505 -9.84 -0.60 -13.22
CA CYS A 505 -8.63 -0.90 -14.00
C CYS A 505 -9.00 -1.72 -15.25
N TYR A 506 -8.81 -1.11 -16.42
CA TYR A 506 -9.02 -1.74 -17.71
C TYR A 506 -7.70 -2.24 -18.28
N ARG A 507 -7.71 -3.47 -18.78
CA ARG A 507 -6.61 -4.05 -19.54
C ARG A 507 -7.18 -4.63 -20.82
N GLU A 508 -6.74 -4.09 -21.96
CA GLU A 508 -7.31 -4.42 -23.27
C GLU A 508 -7.20 -5.92 -23.60
N THR A 509 -6.05 -6.53 -23.31
CA THR A 509 -5.81 -7.98 -23.49
C THR A 509 -4.95 -8.54 -22.37
N LEU A 510 -4.94 -9.88 -22.20
CA LEU A 510 -4.08 -10.56 -21.22
C LEU A 510 -2.57 -10.36 -21.46
N THR A 511 -2.18 -9.96 -22.67
CA THR A 511 -0.78 -9.71 -23.06
C THR A 511 -0.43 -8.22 -23.11
N SER A 512 -1.40 -7.32 -22.94
CA SER A 512 -1.16 -5.87 -22.94
C SER A 512 -0.22 -5.51 -21.79
N SER A 513 0.88 -4.82 -22.10
CA SER A 513 1.85 -4.34 -21.10
C SER A 513 1.38 -3.10 -20.36
N LYS A 514 0.18 -2.59 -20.68
CA LYS A 514 -0.40 -1.38 -20.12
C LYS A 514 -1.79 -1.62 -19.58
N VAL A 515 -2.15 -0.82 -18.59
CA VAL A 515 -3.49 -0.71 -18.02
C VAL A 515 -3.94 0.75 -18.05
N GLU A 516 -5.24 0.97 -18.17
CA GLU A 516 -5.84 2.29 -18.02
C GLU A 516 -6.73 2.31 -16.77
N LEU A 517 -6.55 3.34 -15.94
CA LEU A 517 -7.33 3.52 -14.72
C LEU A 517 -8.42 4.56 -14.93
N PHE A 518 -9.59 4.29 -14.38
CA PHE A 518 -10.74 5.18 -14.44
C PHE A 518 -11.29 5.42 -13.04
N GLU A 519 -11.77 6.64 -12.80
CA GLU A 519 -12.61 6.99 -11.66
C GLU A 519 -14.07 6.81 -12.07
N VAL A 520 -14.81 5.94 -11.36
CA VAL A 520 -16.17 5.53 -11.72
C VAL A 520 -17.13 5.62 -10.53
N GLU A 521 -18.36 6.02 -10.81
CA GLU A 521 -19.47 6.00 -9.87
C GLU A 521 -20.07 4.59 -9.68
N GLU A 522 -20.96 4.45 -8.72
CA GLU A 522 -21.48 3.14 -8.32
C GLU A 522 -22.31 2.45 -9.41
N GLU A 523 -23.15 3.23 -10.09
CA GLU A 523 -24.02 2.78 -11.18
C GLU A 523 -23.24 2.35 -12.42
N PHE A 524 -21.93 2.61 -12.48
CA PHE A 524 -21.07 2.14 -13.56
C PHE A 524 -21.06 0.63 -13.66
N TYR A 525 -20.96 -0.08 -12.53
CA TYR A 525 -20.81 -1.54 -12.54
C TYR A 525 -22.09 -2.26 -12.96
N ASP A 526 -23.26 -1.66 -12.77
CA ASP A 526 -24.53 -2.24 -13.19
C ASP A 526 -24.66 -2.24 -14.71
N ARG A 527 -24.19 -1.17 -15.36
CA ARG A 527 -24.29 -0.99 -16.82
C ARG A 527 -23.06 -1.51 -17.59
N TYR A 528 -21.90 -1.63 -16.93
CA TYR A 528 -20.67 -2.09 -17.55
C TYR A 528 -20.86 -3.49 -18.18
N ILE A 529 -20.32 -3.66 -19.37
CA ILE A 529 -20.28 -4.92 -20.09
C ILE A 529 -18.84 -5.40 -20.08
N VAL A 530 -18.62 -6.59 -19.52
CA VAL A 530 -17.29 -7.16 -19.35
C VAL A 530 -16.52 -7.21 -20.67
N GLY A 531 -15.31 -6.67 -20.67
CA GLY A 531 -14.39 -6.65 -21.82
C GLY A 531 -14.45 -5.40 -22.67
N GLN A 532 -15.50 -4.57 -22.52
CA GLN A 532 -15.58 -3.30 -23.24
C GLN A 532 -14.69 -2.24 -22.60
N HIS A 533 -14.13 -1.35 -23.43
CA HIS A 533 -13.42 -0.18 -22.91
C HIS A 533 -14.41 0.73 -22.16
N PRO A 534 -14.07 1.25 -20.97
CA PRO A 534 -14.95 2.14 -20.22
C PRO A 534 -15.22 3.47 -20.93
N GLU A 535 -16.49 3.76 -21.21
CA GLU A 535 -16.93 5.03 -21.82
C GLU A 535 -17.65 5.93 -20.82
N GLY A 536 -17.56 7.25 -21.03
CA GLY A 536 -18.31 8.25 -20.26
C GLY A 536 -17.85 8.44 -18.81
N VAL A 537 -16.69 7.89 -18.45
CA VAL A 537 -16.07 7.99 -17.12
C VAL A 537 -14.69 8.65 -17.22
N LYS A 538 -14.20 9.18 -16.10
CA LYS A 538 -12.95 9.95 -16.06
C LYS A 538 -11.75 9.01 -16.07
N SER A 539 -10.93 9.07 -17.12
CA SER A 539 -9.62 8.41 -17.13
C SER A 539 -8.67 9.11 -16.16
N LEU A 540 -8.00 8.34 -15.32
CA LEU A 540 -6.93 8.74 -14.41
C LEU A 540 -5.55 8.58 -15.07
N GLY A 541 -5.49 7.96 -16.25
CA GLY A 541 -4.28 7.78 -17.04
C GLY A 541 -4.00 6.33 -17.40
N THR A 542 -2.97 6.15 -18.23
CA THR A 542 -2.45 4.84 -18.65
C THR A 542 -1.10 4.58 -18.00
N PHE A 543 -0.94 3.38 -17.44
CA PHE A 543 0.23 2.96 -16.67
C PHE A 543 0.75 1.63 -17.21
N ASP A 544 2.00 1.30 -16.89
CA ASP A 544 2.53 -0.03 -17.17
C ASP A 544 1.88 -1.07 -16.24
N TYR A 545 1.59 -2.25 -16.80
CA TYR A 545 1.04 -3.37 -16.03
C TYR A 545 2.18 -4.05 -15.27
N GLU A 546 2.18 -3.86 -13.95
CA GLU A 546 3.19 -4.41 -13.07
C GLU A 546 2.60 -5.43 -12.10
N VAL A 547 3.45 -6.37 -11.68
CA VAL A 547 3.16 -7.38 -10.65
C VAL A 547 4.38 -7.42 -9.74
N GLU A 548 4.19 -7.36 -8.43
CA GLU A 548 5.32 -7.52 -7.50
C GLU A 548 5.99 -8.88 -7.72
N PRO A 549 7.31 -8.93 -7.99
CA PRO A 549 7.98 -10.17 -8.28
C PRO A 549 7.98 -11.09 -7.07
N LEU A 550 7.60 -12.36 -7.28
CA LEU A 550 7.67 -13.41 -6.27
C LEU A 550 8.61 -14.51 -6.71
N THR A 551 9.54 -14.86 -5.81
CA THR A 551 10.39 -16.05 -5.91
C THR A 551 10.00 -17.05 -4.82
N PRO A 552 10.39 -18.33 -4.95
CA PRO A 552 10.20 -19.31 -3.89
C PRO A 552 10.72 -18.85 -2.53
N GLU A 553 11.87 -18.17 -2.51
CA GLU A 553 12.50 -17.67 -1.28
C GLU A 553 11.65 -16.56 -0.64
N ILE A 554 11.15 -15.60 -1.43
CA ILE A 554 10.28 -14.52 -0.95
C ILE A 554 8.97 -15.09 -0.38
N LEU A 555 8.41 -16.12 -1.02
CA LEU A 555 7.20 -16.79 -0.52
C LEU A 555 7.46 -17.45 0.84
N ILE A 556 8.56 -18.19 0.97
CA ILE A 556 8.93 -18.87 2.21
C ILE A 556 9.20 -17.84 3.32
N GLU A 557 9.86 -16.72 3.01
CA GLU A 557 10.10 -15.64 3.95
C GLU A 557 8.79 -15.01 4.43
N LYS A 558 7.88 -14.66 3.51
CA LYS A 558 6.65 -13.93 3.85
C LYS A 558 5.58 -14.81 4.48
N LEU A 559 5.43 -16.04 4.02
CA LEU A 559 4.39 -16.99 4.47
C LEU A 559 4.89 -17.99 5.52
N GLY A 560 6.20 -18.11 5.74
CA GLY A 560 6.83 -19.09 6.61
C GLY A 560 6.97 -20.48 5.96
N GLN A 561 7.75 -21.38 6.57
CA GLN A 561 7.80 -22.78 6.17
C GLN A 561 6.56 -23.52 6.70
N ARG A 562 5.74 -24.10 5.81
CA ARG A 562 4.67 -25.01 6.23
C ARG A 562 5.20 -26.45 6.20
N GLN A 563 4.93 -27.24 7.24
CA GLN A 563 5.12 -28.69 7.17
C GLN A 563 4.16 -29.27 6.11
N PRO A 564 4.58 -30.27 5.31
CA PRO A 564 3.73 -30.87 4.31
C PRO A 564 2.57 -31.60 5.00
N ALA A 565 1.40 -30.98 5.05
CA ALA A 565 0.18 -31.65 5.43
C ALA A 565 -0.33 -32.46 4.22
N LEU A 566 -0.62 -33.74 4.48
CA LEU A 566 -1.18 -34.71 3.54
C LEU A 566 -2.42 -34.18 2.82
N ALA A 567 -2.23 -33.75 1.58
CA ALA A 567 -3.08 -33.94 0.41
C ALA A 567 -2.75 -32.81 -0.57
N ILE A 568 -1.74 -33.06 -1.41
CA ILE A 568 -1.61 -32.34 -2.67
C ILE A 568 -2.93 -32.59 -3.42
N SER A 569 -3.76 -31.53 -3.55
CA SER A 569 -4.94 -31.59 -4.40
C SER A 569 -4.51 -32.07 -5.79
N ALA A 570 -5.37 -32.84 -6.48
CA ALA A 570 -5.05 -33.61 -7.70
C ALA A 570 -4.50 -32.80 -8.90
N TRP A 571 -4.24 -31.50 -8.73
CA TRP A 571 -3.77 -30.55 -9.73
C TRP A 571 -2.25 -30.47 -9.80
N ALA A 572 -1.52 -30.78 -8.72
CA ALA A 572 -0.06 -30.85 -8.79
C ALA A 572 0.48 -32.17 -9.36
N ASN A 573 -0.42 -33.12 -9.69
CA ASN A 573 -0.12 -34.32 -10.45
C ASN A 573 -0.58 -34.19 -11.91
N ALA A 574 -0.21 -33.08 -12.57
CA ALA A 574 -0.29 -32.92 -14.02
C ALA A 574 0.77 -33.80 -14.73
N GLN A 575 0.87 -35.07 -14.33
CA GLN A 575 1.72 -36.02 -15.00
C GLN A 575 1.08 -36.37 -16.34
N VAL A 576 1.85 -36.14 -17.40
CA VAL A 576 1.52 -36.58 -18.75
C VAL A 576 2.35 -37.83 -19.03
N SER A 577 1.69 -38.91 -19.46
CA SER A 577 2.38 -40.15 -19.86
C SER A 577 1.97 -40.55 -21.27
N PHE A 578 2.85 -41.26 -21.98
CA PHE A 578 2.50 -41.86 -23.26
C PHE A 578 1.47 -42.98 -23.04
N LYS A 579 0.55 -43.13 -23.99
CA LYS A 579 -0.33 -44.31 -24.02
C LYS A 579 0.51 -45.59 -24.23
N PRO A 580 0.06 -46.74 -23.72
CA PRO A 580 0.82 -48.00 -23.81
C PRO A 580 1.30 -48.36 -25.22
N ALA A 581 0.46 -48.16 -26.24
CA ALA A 581 0.79 -48.43 -27.65
C ALA A 581 1.97 -47.61 -28.22
N PHE A 582 2.32 -46.48 -27.57
CA PHE A 582 3.46 -45.65 -27.96
C PHE A 582 4.68 -45.90 -27.08
N LEU A 583 4.50 -46.34 -25.83
CA LEU A 583 5.62 -46.71 -24.95
C LEU A 583 6.48 -47.83 -25.53
N GLU A 584 5.88 -48.79 -26.23
CA GLU A 584 6.59 -49.87 -26.92
C GLU A 584 7.51 -49.37 -28.05
N LYS A 585 7.20 -48.21 -28.65
CA LYS A 585 8.03 -47.59 -29.69
C LYS A 585 9.30 -46.93 -29.14
N PHE A 586 9.33 -46.58 -27.86
CA PHE A 586 10.46 -45.88 -27.22
C PHE A 586 11.47 -46.81 -26.54
N ASN A 587 11.33 -48.14 -26.68
CA ASN A 587 12.21 -49.21 -26.18
C ASN A 587 12.76 -48.99 -24.75
N GLN A 588 12.15 -49.65 -23.77
CA GLN A 588 12.39 -49.40 -22.34
C GLN A 588 13.76 -49.91 -21.84
N ALA A 589 14.74 -49.01 -21.73
CA ALA A 589 15.76 -49.02 -20.67
C ALA A 589 16.45 -47.65 -20.58
N ASN A 590 16.20 -46.90 -19.50
CA ASN A 590 16.93 -45.68 -19.07
C ASN A 590 17.53 -44.82 -20.19
N GLN A 591 16.68 -44.24 -21.04
CA GLN A 591 17.12 -43.28 -22.06
C GLN A 591 16.87 -41.84 -21.61
N LYS A 592 17.86 -40.98 -21.82
CA LYS A 592 17.68 -39.54 -21.70
C LYS A 592 16.86 -39.07 -22.90
N ILE A 593 15.74 -38.38 -22.68
CA ILE A 593 14.86 -37.92 -23.77
C ILE A 593 14.97 -36.42 -23.93
N ALA A 594 15.31 -35.96 -25.14
CA ALA A 594 15.36 -34.55 -25.49
C ALA A 594 14.17 -34.21 -26.38
N VAL A 595 13.33 -33.26 -25.95
CA VAL A 595 12.17 -32.79 -26.71
C VAL A 595 12.50 -31.43 -27.31
N LEU A 596 12.49 -31.36 -28.64
CA LEU A 596 12.67 -30.13 -29.41
C LEU A 596 11.31 -29.66 -29.89
N VAL A 597 10.94 -28.40 -29.63
CA VAL A 597 9.60 -27.85 -29.92
C VAL A 597 9.73 -26.73 -30.94
N SER A 598 9.02 -26.81 -32.07
CA SER A 598 9.07 -25.79 -33.13
C SER A 598 7.70 -25.50 -33.73
N ASN A 599 7.45 -24.21 -34.02
CA ASN A 599 6.33 -23.75 -34.86
C ASN A 599 6.72 -23.68 -36.35
N GLU A 600 8.02 -23.73 -36.67
CA GLU A 600 8.55 -23.59 -38.02
C GLU A 600 8.89 -24.97 -38.58
N PHE A 601 8.17 -25.40 -39.62
CA PHE A 601 8.47 -26.66 -40.30
C PHE A 601 8.35 -26.53 -41.82
N GLU A 602 9.47 -26.15 -42.46
CA GLU A 602 9.65 -26.25 -43.92
C GLU A 602 10.73 -27.28 -44.32
N GLY A 603 11.00 -28.25 -43.42
CA GLY A 603 11.99 -29.30 -43.60
C GLY A 603 13.41 -28.88 -43.19
N PHE A 604 14.17 -29.81 -42.58
CA PHE A 604 15.50 -29.59 -42.02
C PHE A 604 16.59 -29.14 -43.03
N SER A 605 16.26 -29.02 -44.33
CA SER A 605 17.21 -28.74 -45.41
C SER A 605 16.85 -27.54 -46.30
N ARG A 606 15.80 -26.77 -45.97
CA ARG A 606 15.47 -25.54 -46.71
C ARG A 606 15.73 -24.33 -45.83
N ASN A 607 16.81 -23.61 -46.15
CA ASN A 607 17.17 -22.26 -45.68
C ASN A 607 17.66 -22.12 -44.22
N GLY A 608 18.95 -22.37 -43.99
CA GLY A 608 19.86 -21.53 -43.17
C GLY A 608 19.49 -21.03 -41.76
N GLY A 609 18.49 -21.59 -41.07
CA GLY A 609 18.02 -21.14 -39.75
C GLY A 609 17.87 -22.24 -38.70
N ILE A 610 16.72 -22.28 -38.00
CA ILE A 610 16.40 -23.20 -36.89
C ILE A 610 16.62 -24.68 -37.26
N GLY A 611 16.34 -25.07 -38.50
CA GLY A 611 16.55 -26.45 -38.97
C GLY A 611 18.02 -26.89 -38.92
N THR A 612 18.97 -25.99 -39.23
CA THR A 612 20.41 -26.28 -39.14
C THR A 612 20.86 -26.40 -37.69
N TYR A 613 20.35 -25.52 -36.81
CA TYR A 613 20.61 -25.57 -35.37
C TYR A 613 20.09 -26.88 -34.76
N TYR A 614 18.85 -27.27 -35.05
CA TYR A 614 18.28 -28.52 -34.55
C TYR A 614 19.01 -29.73 -35.13
N THR A 615 19.42 -29.73 -36.40
CA THR A 615 20.26 -30.81 -36.95
C THR A 615 21.53 -31.00 -36.10
N ALA A 616 22.29 -29.91 -35.87
CA ALA A 616 23.54 -29.98 -35.12
C ALA A 616 23.34 -30.37 -33.66
N LEU A 617 22.29 -29.83 -33.02
CA LEU A 617 21.94 -30.15 -31.64
C LEU A 617 21.52 -31.61 -31.50
N SER A 618 20.65 -32.09 -32.38
CA SER A 618 20.18 -33.48 -32.33
C SER A 618 21.31 -34.47 -32.59
N GLN A 619 22.26 -34.17 -33.49
CA GLN A 619 23.46 -35.00 -33.68
C GLN A 619 24.31 -35.10 -32.41
N LYS A 620 24.50 -33.99 -31.68
CA LYS A 620 25.22 -34.00 -30.39
C LYS A 620 24.48 -34.80 -29.32
N LEU A 621 23.17 -34.59 -29.22
CA LEU A 621 22.32 -35.31 -28.26
C LEU A 621 22.36 -36.82 -28.52
N ILE A 622 22.28 -37.24 -29.77
CA ILE A 622 22.42 -38.66 -30.16
C ILE A 622 23.81 -39.20 -29.79
N ALA A 623 24.87 -38.44 -30.02
CA ALA A 623 26.22 -38.84 -29.62
C ALA A 623 26.39 -39.01 -28.10
N ASP A 624 25.59 -38.28 -27.31
CA ASP A 624 25.53 -38.36 -25.84
C ASP A 624 24.44 -39.33 -25.32
N ASP A 625 23.95 -40.23 -26.19
CA ASP A 625 22.98 -41.30 -25.87
C ASP A 625 21.59 -40.76 -25.47
N TRP A 626 21.16 -39.66 -26.10
CA TRP A 626 19.79 -39.14 -25.96
C TRP A 626 18.88 -39.58 -27.12
N THR A 627 17.64 -39.93 -26.75
CA THR A 627 16.53 -40.07 -27.69
C THR A 627 15.93 -38.70 -27.98
N VAL A 628 16.04 -38.26 -29.23
CA VAL A 628 15.56 -36.95 -29.67
C VAL A 628 14.16 -37.07 -30.28
N VAL A 629 13.22 -36.32 -29.69
CA VAL A 629 11.84 -36.19 -30.14
C VAL A 629 11.61 -34.77 -30.64
N LEU A 630 11.07 -34.63 -31.85
CA LEU A 630 10.63 -33.34 -32.39
C LEU A 630 9.12 -33.21 -32.26
N LEU A 631 8.68 -32.14 -31.61
CA LEU A 631 7.28 -31.75 -31.49
C LEU A 631 7.00 -30.54 -32.41
N LEU A 632 6.18 -30.76 -33.41
CA LEU A 632 5.75 -29.75 -34.36
C LEU A 632 4.43 -29.11 -33.89
N CYS A 633 4.53 -27.84 -33.56
CA CYS A 633 3.40 -26.99 -33.28
C CYS A 633 2.86 -26.43 -34.60
N GLN A 634 1.58 -26.08 -34.62
CA GLN A 634 0.93 -25.40 -35.76
C GLN A 634 0.78 -26.22 -37.06
N THR A 635 0.83 -27.54 -36.95
CA THR A 635 0.46 -28.47 -38.03
C THR A 635 -0.59 -29.48 -37.56
N ASP A 636 -1.47 -29.86 -38.50
CA ASP A 636 -2.46 -30.93 -38.32
C ASP A 636 -2.00 -32.25 -38.97
N ALA A 637 -0.76 -32.29 -39.49
CA ALA A 637 -0.18 -33.51 -40.02
C ALA A 637 0.06 -34.54 -38.90
N GLU A 638 -0.23 -35.81 -39.21
CA GLU A 638 0.04 -36.95 -38.32
C GLU A 638 1.36 -37.63 -38.73
N PHE A 639 2.29 -37.74 -37.78
CA PHE A 639 3.61 -38.34 -38.00
C PHE A 639 3.74 -39.72 -37.32
N GLN A 640 2.90 -40.02 -36.34
CA GLN A 640 2.81 -41.27 -35.60
C GLN A 640 4.14 -41.76 -35.02
N GLY A 641 5.05 -40.83 -34.72
CA GLY A 641 6.40 -41.10 -34.21
C GLY A 641 7.41 -41.52 -35.28
N GLY A 642 7.04 -41.49 -36.56
CA GLY A 642 7.94 -41.72 -37.68
C GLY A 642 8.82 -40.50 -37.96
N SER A 643 10.11 -40.72 -38.15
CA SER A 643 11.06 -39.67 -38.53
C SER A 643 11.66 -39.97 -39.91
N THR A 644 11.67 -38.98 -40.79
CA THR A 644 12.43 -38.99 -42.05
C THR A 644 13.77 -38.25 -41.91
N PHE A 645 14.08 -37.77 -40.69
CA PHE A 645 15.28 -36.98 -40.41
C PHE A 645 16.32 -37.84 -39.70
N GLY A 646 17.51 -37.95 -40.30
CA GLY A 646 18.56 -38.85 -39.80
C GLY A 646 19.08 -38.54 -38.40
N ALA A 647 18.80 -37.35 -37.85
CA ALA A 647 19.20 -36.94 -36.51
C ALA A 647 18.03 -36.82 -35.52
N VAL A 648 16.82 -37.29 -35.84
CA VAL A 648 15.66 -37.25 -34.93
C VAL A 648 15.05 -38.64 -34.89
N HIS A 649 14.77 -39.17 -33.70
CA HIS A 649 14.21 -40.51 -33.54
C HIS A 649 12.70 -40.53 -33.78
N HIS A 650 11.99 -39.53 -33.26
CA HIS A 650 10.53 -39.46 -33.36
C HIS A 650 10.06 -38.06 -33.68
N VAL A 651 9.03 -37.95 -34.53
CA VAL A 651 8.32 -36.70 -34.81
C VAL A 651 6.86 -36.86 -34.44
N PHE A 652 6.30 -35.84 -33.79
CA PHE A 652 4.88 -35.73 -33.47
C PHE A 652 4.40 -34.32 -33.74
N SER A 653 3.12 -34.15 -34.02
CA SER A 653 2.47 -32.84 -33.98
C SER A 653 1.69 -32.63 -32.69
N THR A 654 1.45 -31.36 -32.35
CA THR A 654 0.52 -31.01 -31.25
C THR A 654 -0.90 -31.55 -31.49
N ALA A 655 -1.33 -31.76 -32.73
CA ALA A 655 -2.63 -32.34 -33.05
C ALA A 655 -2.74 -33.83 -32.65
N GLU A 656 -1.61 -34.54 -32.58
CA GLU A 656 -1.55 -35.95 -32.20
C GLU A 656 -1.54 -36.17 -30.69
N THR A 657 -1.36 -35.12 -29.87
CA THR A 657 -1.26 -35.27 -28.41
C THR A 657 -2.44 -36.02 -27.76
N PRO A 658 -3.72 -35.85 -28.17
CA PRO A 658 -4.81 -36.65 -27.62
C PRO A 658 -4.74 -38.13 -27.99
N GLN A 659 -4.06 -38.47 -29.09
CA GLN A 659 -3.90 -39.84 -29.58
C GLN A 659 -2.74 -40.54 -28.88
N ILE A 660 -1.65 -39.83 -28.60
CA ILE A 660 -0.39 -40.42 -28.12
C ILE A 660 -0.18 -40.31 -26.60
N LEU A 661 -0.84 -39.36 -25.93
CA LEU A 661 -0.68 -39.10 -24.49
C LEU A 661 -1.95 -39.42 -23.69
N ASN A 662 -1.78 -39.83 -22.44
CA ASN A 662 -2.83 -39.86 -21.42
C ASN A 662 -3.08 -38.44 -20.93
N LEU A 663 -3.97 -37.73 -21.62
CA LEU A 663 -4.32 -36.36 -21.29
C LEU A 663 -5.42 -36.32 -20.23
N GLN A 664 -5.08 -35.77 -19.06
CA GLN A 664 -6.06 -35.31 -18.08
C GLN A 664 -6.89 -34.14 -18.64
N PRO A 665 -8.10 -33.88 -18.10
CA PRO A 665 -8.98 -32.81 -18.56
C PRO A 665 -8.30 -31.43 -18.64
N ILE A 666 -7.37 -31.13 -17.73
CA ILE A 666 -6.60 -29.88 -17.75
C ILE A 666 -5.73 -29.73 -19.01
N HIS A 667 -5.07 -30.82 -19.44
CA HIS A 667 -4.26 -30.82 -20.67
C HIS A 667 -5.15 -30.64 -21.90
N GLN A 668 -6.35 -31.21 -21.88
CA GLN A 668 -7.32 -31.07 -22.96
C GLN A 668 -7.83 -29.61 -23.06
N GLN A 669 -8.06 -28.95 -21.93
CA GLN A 669 -8.46 -27.54 -21.87
C GLN A 669 -7.36 -26.60 -22.41
N ILE A 670 -6.10 -26.84 -22.05
CA ILE A 670 -4.94 -26.08 -22.57
C ILE A 670 -4.86 -26.23 -24.09
N LEU A 671 -4.97 -27.46 -24.61
CA LEU A 671 -4.93 -27.72 -26.04
C LEU A 671 -6.10 -27.06 -26.78
N PHE A 672 -7.31 -27.15 -26.23
CA PHE A 672 -8.50 -26.53 -26.80
C PHE A 672 -8.38 -25.01 -26.90
N THR A 673 -7.91 -24.36 -25.83
CA THR A 673 -7.70 -22.90 -25.78
C THR A 673 -6.65 -22.46 -26.80
N THR A 674 -5.57 -23.24 -26.95
CA THR A 674 -4.50 -22.96 -27.92
C THR A 674 -4.98 -23.11 -29.37
N GLN A 675 -5.91 -24.04 -29.63
CA GLN A 675 -6.50 -24.25 -30.96
C GLN A 675 -7.49 -23.14 -31.34
N GLN A 676 -8.29 -22.62 -30.39
CA GLN A 676 -9.18 -21.49 -30.67
C GLN A 676 -8.41 -20.21 -31.07
N ASN A 677 -7.27 -19.95 -30.43
CA ASN A 677 -6.40 -18.82 -30.78
C ASN A 677 -5.80 -18.91 -32.19
N ARG A 678 -5.74 -20.11 -32.82
CA ARG A 678 -5.34 -20.25 -34.24
C ARG A 678 -6.43 -19.82 -35.23
N VAL A 679 -7.70 -19.88 -34.83
CA VAL A 679 -8.83 -19.56 -35.71
C VAL A 679 -9.07 -18.05 -35.80
N VAL A 680 -8.69 -17.30 -34.77
CA VAL A 680 -8.84 -15.83 -34.69
C VAL A 680 -7.70 -15.07 -35.39
N GLY A 681 -6.58 -15.74 -35.68
CA GLY A 681 -5.41 -15.17 -36.35
C GLY A 681 -5.35 -15.37 -37.87
N LYS A 682 -6.49 -15.46 -38.57
CA LYS A 682 -6.56 -15.47 -40.04
C LYS A 682 -7.43 -14.33 -40.57
#